data_AF-A0A7X6UPM4-F1
#
_entry.id   AF-A0A7X6UPM4-F1
#
_cell.length_a   1.000
_cell.length_b   1.000
_cell.length_c   1.000
_cell.angle_alpha   90.00
_cell.angle_beta   90.00
_cell.angle_gamma   90.00
#
_symmetry.space_group_name_H-M   'P 1'
#
loop_
_entity.id
_entity.type
_entity.pdbx_description
1 polymer ?
#
loop_
_entity_poly.entity_id
_entity_poly.type
_entity_poly.pdbx_seq_one_letter_code
_entity_poly.pdbx_strand_id
1 'polypeptide(L)'
;SRFASETTSSPGTVYLQLASDVPDEGELIVDNRNAVPVHYSIYETAASLGDLETVTYYFKKITLRNNGALSISSNNTLIATNQIVVQGDPARTGFLLEGGELRVPANFKIENFFVGIRNVGKPASFDPEGSLTIGSEGTFYVDQLHTLNSDLVIGSGGVLTHFANLWSGARHYFKEEPEETLNKVNLTINGNLTIHNGAGIDVIAQGYPAYEGPGRASSVNNTGGSHGGRGGGATVTPAECYGSITDPRTLGSGGVTTKGGGAIILNVTGKIINNGFIKADANDGSYYTGAGGSINITTGTLEGDGPITADGASCTGNYPGGGGRVAIALNDSGADFNTYAGVISANSGTKSGMVNAQKAAPGTVYLRKPGQAHNQGILFIDNGDNTDASFTEISAYVTDTEVGDVVISDKTTLMLSTNQSLTINRNFTNLGKVAPHEKSSLIFINASSVSKIKGSSSLGGIKVTEPGKILEFEAGDTFSLAPDCQLILRGSSSSKVTLRSSAASDWFLNLDETVEKDVEYVNVKHSNASGGDKIIARNSTNSGNNTNWEFITVVPGESIVWTGTENSLWYLSENWNLLRAPVETDVIIIPAGCANYPVFDVDRTVYRLNMEPDAFIDLNHFNLTIVDSAQISGSIITRGKETLHILRNLDFVGGSFIPSFSTLLLEGTGVQNINLANLSFYRIQILNQTGSVIFQDGFTAERELLCKPLSGTCNLVFKNGIYAYIRDLSLYSTSGTVKLRSDSSGNAWNLAVSGYRSVAGVNVSDCNASYGLAILAESSVNAGNNQNWIFNPPITRWTGTQNTNFFNADNWSPAVVPGPGDRVIIDTAKPLISYVPISVLDLTIGGGSETPSVTINAQLNVTENLTILENGLLTLNQPSEIGNNLHIHAGGTLTHSVNRSVALGETNKLDLTILGNLFIDEDGKIDATGKGFPTKQGTGTAEVTGGASYGGLGDPMGATTYRGPCYGSVIAPTNIGSGGSGTAGGGAVLLKVTGETRVDGLIAADGGIGYTHTGAGGSINIQTGTLRGEGIIQTLGGDGTQSGQAQGSGAGGRIAIVLSGPGADYSSFLGAIQSYGGPGGYASKGGGAGTVYLEKATDKPRKGTVIIDEKRGNLLRVTEFPSAEGFTPRETDIATFRLRSSTNLRLTNDFTVGDIWLESSKAVLDLNSYTLHVNTSCHELGSGIVSNWGNITWLCPGTVLIFQ
;
A
#
# COMPACT_ATOMS: atom_id res chain seq x y z
N SER A 1 -40.00 29.36 15.49
CA SER A 1 -39.14 30.21 16.34
C SER A 1 -37.71 29.80 16.09
N ARG A 2 -36.83 30.80 15.88
CA ARG A 2 -35.45 30.67 15.42
C ARG A 2 -34.61 29.88 16.42
N PHE A 3 -33.88 28.86 15.97
CA PHE A 3 -32.68 28.38 16.68
C PHE A 3 -31.61 29.47 16.50
N ALA A 4 -31.48 30.36 17.47
CA ALA A 4 -30.28 31.16 17.61
C ALA A 4 -29.19 30.22 18.13
N SER A 5 -28.20 29.91 17.30
CA SER A 5 -26.95 29.33 17.78
C SER A 5 -26.23 30.42 18.57
N GLU A 6 -26.17 30.31 19.89
CA GLU A 6 -25.33 31.16 20.72
C GLU A 6 -23.86 30.80 20.45
N THR A 7 -23.21 31.49 19.52
CA THR A 7 -21.76 31.40 19.34
C THR A 7 -21.07 32.17 20.48
N THR A 8 -20.32 31.49 21.32
CA THR A 8 -19.48 32.13 22.36
C THR A 8 -18.13 32.55 21.76
N SER A 9 -17.68 33.78 22.00
CA SER A 9 -16.34 34.27 21.63
C SER A 9 -15.30 33.93 22.70
N SER A 10 -14.03 33.78 22.33
CA SER A 10 -12.91 33.64 23.29
C SER A 10 -12.83 34.84 24.27
N PRO A 11 -12.34 34.61 25.51
CA PRO A 11 -12.08 35.68 26.45
C PRO A 11 -10.91 36.55 26.00
N GLY A 12 -10.95 37.84 26.33
CA GLY A 12 -9.78 38.71 26.25
C GLY A 12 -8.87 38.53 27.47
N THR A 13 -7.70 39.17 27.43
CA THR A 13 -6.74 39.22 28.54
C THR A 13 -6.76 40.58 29.25
N VAL A 14 -6.59 40.59 30.57
CA VAL A 14 -6.35 41.82 31.35
C VAL A 14 -4.96 41.77 31.97
N TYR A 15 -4.14 42.77 31.72
CA TYR A 15 -2.83 42.94 32.35
C TYR A 15 -2.92 44.00 33.45
N LEU A 16 -2.46 43.66 34.65
CA LEU A 16 -2.38 44.56 35.80
C LEU A 16 -0.94 44.66 36.28
N GLN A 17 -0.45 45.89 36.43
CA GLN A 17 0.88 46.15 36.95
C GLN A 17 0.82 47.17 38.08
N LEU A 18 1.39 46.82 39.24
CA LEU A 18 1.59 47.72 40.36
C LEU A 18 2.90 48.50 40.17
N ALA A 19 3.00 49.68 40.78
CA ALA A 19 4.23 50.48 40.76
C ALA A 19 5.45 49.75 41.38
N SER A 20 5.21 48.70 42.18
CA SER A 20 6.24 47.84 42.78
C SER A 20 6.70 46.69 41.88
N ASP A 21 6.04 46.47 40.75
CA ASP A 21 6.30 45.33 39.88
C ASP A 21 7.45 45.64 38.91
N VAL A 22 8.22 44.62 38.53
CA VAL A 22 9.18 44.74 37.44
C VAL A 22 8.41 45.12 36.16
N PRO A 23 8.90 46.09 35.36
CA PRO A 23 8.36 46.41 34.05
C PRO A 23 8.03 45.16 33.24
N ASP A 24 6.79 45.09 32.71
CA ASP A 24 6.29 44.00 31.86
C ASP A 24 6.14 42.61 32.52
N GLU A 25 6.27 42.51 33.85
CA GLU A 25 6.14 41.24 34.60
C GLU A 25 4.93 41.19 35.56
N GLY A 26 3.90 42.00 35.31
CA GLY A 26 2.70 42.11 36.14
C GLY A 26 1.82 40.84 36.22
N GLU A 27 0.56 41.03 36.62
CA GLU A 27 -0.45 39.97 36.66
C GLU A 27 -1.21 39.88 35.33
N LEU A 28 -1.29 38.68 34.75
CA LEU A 28 -2.19 38.36 33.64
C LEU A 28 -3.48 37.72 34.18
N ILE A 29 -4.64 38.24 33.78
CA ILE A 29 -5.94 37.68 34.13
C ILE A 29 -6.67 37.24 32.86
N VAL A 30 -7.13 35.99 32.85
CA VAL A 30 -8.01 35.41 31.82
C VAL A 30 -9.33 35.01 32.47
N ASP A 31 -10.44 35.61 32.02
CA ASP A 31 -11.76 35.43 32.59
C ASP A 31 -12.81 35.24 31.49
N ASN A 32 -13.35 34.02 31.39
CA ASN A 32 -14.35 33.68 30.37
C ASN A 32 -15.80 33.79 30.88
N ARG A 33 -16.02 34.33 32.10
CA ARG A 33 -17.35 34.52 32.71
C ARG A 33 -18.26 33.29 32.67
N ASN A 34 -17.68 32.08 32.75
CA ASN A 34 -18.36 30.80 32.68
C ASN A 34 -19.06 30.56 31.33
N ALA A 35 -18.64 31.26 30.27
CA ALA A 35 -19.09 30.95 28.93
C ALA A 35 -18.74 29.49 28.61
N VAL A 36 -19.69 28.81 27.97
CA VAL A 36 -19.57 27.42 27.54
C VAL A 36 -19.88 27.38 26.05
N PRO A 37 -18.96 26.90 25.20
CA PRO A 37 -19.24 26.79 23.78
C PRO A 37 -20.36 25.79 23.50
N VAL A 38 -21.20 26.11 22.53
CA VAL A 38 -22.25 25.21 21.98
C VAL A 38 -21.66 24.05 21.17
N HIS A 39 -20.37 24.12 20.80
CA HIS A 39 -19.61 23.06 20.15
C HIS A 39 -18.51 22.52 21.08
N TYR A 40 -18.30 21.20 21.03
CA TYR A 40 -17.69 20.34 22.05
C TYR A 40 -16.17 20.55 22.35
N SER A 41 -15.54 21.70 22.03
CA SER A 41 -14.09 21.86 22.18
C SER A 41 -13.67 23.10 22.99
N ILE A 42 -12.76 22.92 23.95
CA ILE A 42 -12.23 24.00 24.80
C ILE A 42 -11.29 24.95 24.04
N TYR A 43 -10.74 24.51 22.90
CA TYR A 43 -9.76 25.28 22.11
C TYR A 43 -10.38 26.50 21.43
N GLU A 44 -11.63 26.38 20.99
CA GLU A 44 -12.39 27.48 20.36
C GLU A 44 -12.67 28.65 21.32
N THR A 45 -12.38 28.47 22.61
CA THR A 45 -12.65 29.45 23.66
C THR A 45 -11.42 29.84 24.48
N ALA A 46 -10.21 29.45 24.07
CA ALA A 46 -8.98 29.90 24.74
C ALA A 46 -8.60 31.32 24.29
N ALA A 47 -8.10 32.14 25.22
CA ALA A 47 -7.40 33.37 24.88
C ALA A 47 -6.05 33.00 24.26
N SER A 48 -5.78 33.41 23.02
CA SER A 48 -4.51 33.10 22.35
C SER A 48 -3.49 34.23 22.57
N LEU A 49 -2.25 33.87 22.89
CA LEU A 49 -1.11 34.80 22.86
C LEU A 49 -0.65 35.15 21.43
N GLY A 50 -1.22 34.51 20.40
CA GLY A 50 -0.99 34.80 18.98
C GLY A 50 0.24 34.11 18.39
N ASP A 51 0.31 34.03 17.05
CA ASP A 51 1.41 33.36 16.33
C ASP A 51 2.17 34.28 15.36
N LEU A 52 1.80 35.56 15.28
CA LEU A 52 2.39 36.51 14.34
C LEU A 52 3.79 36.98 14.74
N GLU A 53 4.12 36.94 16.03
CA GLU A 53 5.40 37.42 16.56
C GLU A 53 6.03 36.40 17.51
N THR A 54 7.36 36.36 17.53
CA THR A 54 8.12 35.57 18.51
C THR A 54 8.29 36.37 19.79
N VAL A 55 7.63 35.96 20.87
CA VAL A 55 7.57 36.72 22.13
C VAL A 55 7.76 35.80 23.34
N THR A 56 8.59 36.23 24.28
CA THR A 56 8.65 35.63 25.63
C THR A 56 7.88 36.50 26.60
N TYR A 57 6.81 35.94 27.16
CA TYR A 57 5.97 36.63 28.15
C TYR A 57 6.43 36.28 29.55
N TYR A 58 6.64 37.30 30.37
CA TYR A 58 6.97 37.17 31.78
C TYR A 58 5.76 37.63 32.59
N PHE A 59 5.24 36.77 33.48
CA PHE A 59 4.23 37.18 34.44
C PHE A 59 4.57 36.68 35.83
N LYS A 60 4.66 37.59 36.81
CA LYS A 60 4.77 37.22 38.22
C LYS A 60 3.54 36.43 38.69
N LYS A 61 2.37 36.72 38.11
CA LYS A 61 1.11 36.09 38.50
C LYS A 61 0.21 35.86 37.28
N ILE A 62 -0.37 34.67 37.19
CA ILE A 62 -1.39 34.36 36.19
C ILE A 62 -2.66 33.90 36.92
N THR A 63 -3.78 34.58 36.66
CA THR A 63 -5.08 34.26 37.22
C THR A 63 -6.00 33.77 36.10
N LEU A 64 -6.38 32.49 36.13
CA LEU A 64 -7.35 31.88 35.21
C LEU A 64 -8.66 31.67 35.97
N ARG A 65 -9.78 32.24 35.50
CA ARG A 65 -11.06 32.10 36.21
C ARG A 65 -12.26 31.99 35.29
N ASN A 66 -13.34 31.42 35.83
CA ASN A 66 -14.63 31.26 35.16
C ASN A 66 -14.52 30.65 33.74
N ASN A 67 -13.91 29.46 33.61
CA ASN A 67 -13.59 28.79 32.32
C ASN A 67 -12.57 29.54 31.44
N GLY A 68 -11.68 30.32 32.05
CA GLY A 68 -10.58 30.99 31.36
C GLY A 68 -9.46 30.01 30.99
N ALA A 69 -9.26 29.79 29.70
CA ALA A 69 -8.12 29.03 29.18
C ALA A 69 -7.16 29.96 28.42
N LEU A 70 -5.86 29.72 28.55
CA LEU A 70 -4.81 30.47 27.85
C LEU A 70 -4.07 29.56 26.87
N SER A 71 -4.07 29.90 25.58
CA SER A 71 -3.34 29.20 24.52
C SER A 71 -1.98 29.85 24.25
N ILE A 72 -0.93 29.02 24.17
CA ILE A 72 0.46 29.38 23.91
C ILE A 72 0.85 28.80 22.54
N SER A 73 0.93 29.66 21.53
CA SER A 73 1.23 29.26 20.15
C SER A 73 2.73 29.06 19.91
N SER A 74 3.10 28.46 18.76
CA SER A 74 4.46 27.99 18.46
C SER A 74 5.60 28.99 18.51
N ASN A 75 5.29 30.28 18.48
CA ASN A 75 6.30 31.33 18.51
C ASN A 75 6.45 31.94 19.91
N ASN A 76 5.77 31.40 20.93
CA ASN A 76 5.71 32.03 22.24
C ASN A 76 6.23 31.12 23.36
N THR A 77 6.93 31.75 24.30
CA THR A 77 7.28 31.16 25.59
C THR A 77 6.55 31.94 26.69
N LEU A 78 5.79 31.25 27.53
CA LEU A 78 5.14 31.82 28.71
C LEU A 78 5.92 31.40 29.96
N ILE A 79 6.43 32.39 30.70
CA ILE A 79 7.17 32.17 31.94
C ILE A 79 6.32 32.66 33.11
N ALA A 80 5.81 31.72 33.91
CA ALA A 80 5.09 31.99 35.14
C ALA A 80 6.08 31.94 36.32
N THR A 81 6.53 33.09 36.81
CA THR A 81 7.69 33.16 37.70
C THR A 81 7.36 33.01 39.20
N ASN A 82 6.10 33.18 39.63
CA ASN A 82 5.78 33.18 41.06
C ASN A 82 4.44 32.50 41.43
N GLN A 83 3.31 32.92 40.83
CA GLN A 83 1.98 32.44 41.28
C GLN A 83 1.01 32.15 40.13
N ILE A 84 0.41 30.96 40.12
CA ILE A 84 -0.75 30.63 39.26
C ILE A 84 -1.98 30.46 40.16
N VAL A 85 -3.05 31.19 39.86
CA VAL A 85 -4.32 31.14 40.60
C VAL A 85 -5.41 30.67 39.64
N VAL A 86 -6.04 29.54 39.93
CA VAL A 86 -7.14 29.02 39.12
C VAL A 86 -8.45 28.99 39.90
N GLN A 87 -9.52 29.55 39.31
CA GLN A 87 -10.85 29.66 39.91
C GLN A 87 -11.94 29.42 38.85
N GLY A 88 -12.21 28.16 38.52
CA GLY A 88 -13.20 27.81 37.50
C GLY A 88 -13.38 26.30 37.40
N ASP A 89 -14.13 25.84 36.40
CA ASP A 89 -14.23 24.40 36.09
C ASP A 89 -12.84 23.87 35.69
N PRO A 90 -12.25 22.91 36.44
CA PRO A 90 -10.93 22.35 36.15
C PRO A 90 -10.81 21.72 34.76
N ALA A 91 -11.91 21.23 34.18
CA ALA A 91 -11.92 20.64 32.85
C ALA A 91 -11.86 21.69 31.72
N ARG A 92 -12.02 22.97 32.04
CA ARG A 92 -12.14 24.08 31.08
C ARG A 92 -11.28 25.28 31.41
N THR A 93 -10.61 25.28 32.56
CA THR A 93 -9.74 26.36 33.03
C THR A 93 -8.32 25.82 33.09
N GLY A 94 -7.38 26.45 32.39
CA GLY A 94 -6.04 25.89 32.27
C GLY A 94 -5.18 26.47 31.15
N PHE A 95 -4.06 25.80 30.89
CA PHE A 95 -3.09 26.16 29.85
C PHE A 95 -3.16 25.18 28.68
N LEU A 96 -3.14 25.72 27.47
CA LEU A 96 -3.13 24.95 26.23
C LEU A 96 -1.87 25.32 25.43
N LEU A 97 -1.03 24.35 25.10
CA LEU A 97 0.17 24.56 24.30
C LEU A 97 -0.10 24.12 22.87
N GLU A 98 -0.20 25.07 21.96
CA GLU A 98 -0.40 24.90 20.51
C GLU A 98 0.94 25.10 19.76
N GLY A 99 1.96 24.40 20.27
CA GLY A 99 3.35 24.48 19.82
C GLY A 99 4.25 25.39 20.65
N GLY A 100 3.70 26.14 21.63
CA GLY A 100 4.48 27.04 22.47
C GLY A 100 5.16 26.35 23.66
N GLU A 101 5.86 27.15 24.46
CA GLU A 101 6.56 26.69 25.68
C GLU A 101 5.93 27.28 26.94
N LEU A 102 5.67 26.45 27.96
CA LEU A 102 5.28 26.88 29.30
C LEU A 102 6.41 26.57 30.30
N ARG A 103 7.01 27.62 30.87
CA ARG A 103 7.99 27.50 31.97
C ARG A 103 7.35 27.86 33.30
N VAL A 104 7.48 26.94 34.24
CA VAL A 104 6.92 27.03 35.60
C VAL A 104 8.00 26.78 36.65
N PRO A 105 7.81 27.19 37.91
CA PRO A 105 8.77 26.97 38.97
C PRO A 105 8.97 25.48 39.29
N ALA A 106 10.04 25.17 40.02
CA ALA A 106 10.29 23.81 40.48
C ALA A 106 9.18 23.25 41.37
N ASN A 107 8.93 21.94 41.29
CA ASN A 107 7.82 21.24 41.99
C ASN A 107 6.42 21.77 41.66
N PHE A 108 6.23 22.24 40.43
CA PHE A 108 4.93 22.67 39.93
C PHE A 108 3.91 21.54 40.03
N LYS A 109 2.67 21.92 40.37
CA LYS A 109 1.55 21.00 40.45
C LYS A 109 0.41 21.42 39.54
N ILE A 110 -0.20 20.45 38.89
CA ILE A 110 -1.46 20.62 38.18
C ILE A 110 -2.57 20.25 39.17
N GLU A 111 -3.23 21.23 39.79
CA GLU A 111 -4.26 21.05 40.84
C GLU A 111 -5.46 21.98 40.57
N ASN A 112 -6.66 21.43 40.37
CA ASN A 112 -7.88 22.16 40.00
C ASN A 112 -7.85 22.90 38.64
N PHE A 113 -6.99 22.48 37.72
CA PHE A 113 -6.92 23.01 36.35
C PHE A 113 -6.27 22.00 35.40
N PHE A 114 -6.29 22.28 34.10
CA PHE A 114 -5.60 21.46 33.12
C PHE A 114 -4.33 22.12 32.56
N VAL A 115 -3.35 21.28 32.20
CA VAL A 115 -2.29 21.65 31.24
C VAL A 115 -2.44 20.71 30.05
N GLY A 116 -2.46 21.23 28.83
CA GLY A 116 -2.65 20.41 27.64
C GLY A 116 -1.65 20.69 26.53
N ILE A 117 -0.97 19.64 26.10
CA ILE A 117 -0.04 19.64 24.97
C ILE A 117 -0.79 19.13 23.75
N ARG A 118 -1.02 20.00 22.76
CA ARG A 118 -1.85 19.70 21.59
C ARG A 118 -1.03 19.15 20.43
N ASN A 119 -1.60 18.22 19.68
CA ASN A 119 -1.07 17.79 18.41
C ASN A 119 -1.60 18.72 17.29
N VAL A 120 -0.84 19.79 17.01
CA VAL A 120 -1.13 20.78 15.94
C VAL A 120 -0.05 20.77 14.84
N GLY A 121 0.71 19.67 14.74
CA GLY A 121 1.85 19.57 13.82
C GLY A 121 3.04 20.46 14.19
N LYS A 122 3.08 20.99 15.42
CA LYS A 122 4.17 21.82 15.95
C LYS A 122 4.57 21.32 17.34
N PRO A 123 5.88 21.22 17.65
CA PRO A 123 6.35 20.73 18.94
C PRO A 123 6.03 21.75 20.03
N ALA A 124 5.46 21.30 21.14
CA ALA A 124 5.23 22.11 22.34
C ALA A 124 6.15 21.66 23.48
N SER A 125 6.50 22.56 24.40
CA SER A 125 7.43 22.27 25.50
C SER A 125 6.83 22.61 26.87
N PHE A 126 6.86 21.64 27.79
CA PHE A 126 6.45 21.77 29.19
C PHE A 126 7.21 20.75 30.06
N ASP A 127 8.33 21.17 30.63
CA ASP A 127 9.18 20.32 31.47
C ASP A 127 9.57 21.11 32.73
N PRO A 128 8.79 20.99 33.83
CA PRO A 128 9.09 21.66 35.08
C PRO A 128 10.44 21.21 35.66
N GLU A 129 11.12 22.10 36.38
CA GLU A 129 12.33 21.71 37.11
C GLU A 129 11.97 20.76 38.28
N GLY A 130 12.40 19.50 38.21
CA GLY A 130 12.12 18.49 39.23
C GLY A 130 10.71 17.88 39.10
N SER A 131 10.30 17.04 40.05
CA SER A 131 9.12 16.17 39.86
C SER A 131 7.83 16.95 39.57
N LEU A 132 7.13 16.56 38.51
CA LEU A 132 5.79 17.02 38.19
C LEU A 132 4.75 16.20 38.97
N THR A 133 3.84 16.89 39.65
CA THR A 133 2.68 16.24 40.29
C THR A 133 1.37 16.66 39.62
N ILE A 134 0.57 15.69 39.19
CA ILE A 134 -0.84 15.88 38.86
C ILE A 134 -1.63 15.62 40.14
N GLY A 135 -2.11 16.68 40.79
CA GLY A 135 -2.83 16.60 42.06
C GLY A 135 -4.35 16.55 41.88
N SER A 136 -5.09 16.80 42.96
CA SER A 136 -6.55 16.71 42.97
C SER A 136 -7.21 17.58 41.91
N GLU A 137 -8.14 17.00 41.14
CA GLU A 137 -8.86 17.66 40.03
C GLU A 137 -7.94 18.22 38.94
N GLY A 138 -6.65 17.85 38.96
CA GLY A 138 -5.68 18.19 37.95
C GLY A 138 -5.75 17.25 36.76
N THR A 139 -5.68 17.79 35.54
CA THR A 139 -5.61 16.98 34.32
C THR A 139 -4.42 17.38 33.47
N PHE A 140 -3.59 16.41 33.09
CA PHE A 140 -2.54 16.61 32.10
C PHE A 140 -2.96 15.97 30.78
N TYR A 141 -3.13 16.76 29.73
CA TYR A 141 -3.42 16.28 28.38
C TYR A 141 -2.13 16.21 27.56
N VAL A 142 -1.83 15.05 26.99
CA VAL A 142 -0.66 14.83 26.11
C VAL A 142 -1.16 14.23 24.80
N ASP A 143 -1.25 15.02 23.73
CA ASP A 143 -1.71 14.58 22.41
C ASP A 143 -0.57 14.19 21.45
N GLN A 144 0.66 14.64 21.74
CA GLN A 144 1.86 14.40 20.93
C GLN A 144 3.01 13.89 21.80
N LEU A 145 4.08 13.38 21.17
CA LEU A 145 5.28 12.93 21.87
C LEU A 145 5.80 14.05 22.78
N HIS A 146 5.91 13.74 24.08
CA HIS A 146 6.43 14.67 25.07
C HIS A 146 7.44 13.97 25.99
N THR A 147 8.42 14.73 26.49
CA THR A 147 9.45 14.21 27.39
C THR A 147 9.46 15.02 28.69
N LEU A 148 9.41 14.31 29.82
CA LEU A 148 9.68 14.84 31.15
C LEU A 148 11.05 14.34 31.61
N ASN A 149 11.90 15.26 32.06
CA ASN A 149 13.26 14.91 32.52
C ASN A 149 13.34 14.54 34.01
N SER A 150 12.19 14.34 34.67
CA SER A 150 12.07 14.06 36.09
C SER A 150 10.92 13.10 36.40
N ASP A 151 10.79 12.72 37.66
CA ASP A 151 9.70 11.87 38.16
C ASP A 151 8.32 12.50 37.91
N LEU A 152 7.34 11.67 37.53
CA LEU A 152 5.92 12.03 37.44
C LEU A 152 5.13 11.34 38.56
N VAL A 153 4.38 12.13 39.33
CA VAL A 153 3.45 11.63 40.34
C VAL A 153 2.03 11.97 39.94
N ILE A 154 1.17 10.97 39.76
CA ILE A 154 -0.27 11.16 39.62
C ILE A 154 -0.89 10.92 41.00
N GLY A 155 -1.11 12.01 41.74
CA GLY A 155 -1.71 12.02 43.07
C GLY A 155 -3.21 11.76 43.01
N SER A 156 -3.81 11.41 44.15
CA SER A 156 -5.24 11.05 44.23
C SER A 156 -6.15 12.13 43.59
N GLY A 157 -7.04 11.71 42.68
CA GLY A 157 -7.91 12.60 41.91
C GLY A 157 -7.25 13.27 40.70
N GLY A 158 -5.97 13.00 40.42
CA GLY A 158 -5.26 13.45 39.22
C GLY A 158 -5.42 12.49 38.04
N VAL A 159 -5.44 13.04 36.82
CA VAL A 159 -5.60 12.27 35.58
C VAL A 159 -4.58 12.69 34.53
N LEU A 160 -3.89 11.71 33.93
CA LEU A 160 -3.17 11.87 32.67
C LEU A 160 -4.02 11.29 31.54
N THR A 161 -4.24 12.05 30.48
CA THR A 161 -5.07 11.64 29.34
C THR A 161 -4.60 12.34 28.07
N HIS A 162 -5.32 12.15 26.98
CA HIS A 162 -5.20 12.97 25.78
C HIS A 162 -6.58 13.52 25.44
N PHE A 163 -6.64 14.58 24.66
CA PHE A 163 -7.92 15.13 24.28
C PHE A 163 -8.67 14.18 23.35
N ALA A 164 -10.00 14.17 23.47
CA ALA A 164 -10.81 13.24 22.71
C ALA A 164 -10.56 13.31 21.21
N ASN A 165 -10.35 12.13 20.61
CA ASN A 165 -10.49 11.95 19.18
C ASN A 165 -11.98 12.13 18.87
N LEU A 166 -12.29 13.23 18.19
CA LEU A 166 -13.65 13.60 17.83
C LEU A 166 -13.99 13.05 16.45
N TRP A 167 -15.29 12.89 16.20
CA TRP A 167 -15.81 12.68 14.86
C TRP A 167 -15.23 13.76 13.92
N SER A 168 -14.68 13.38 12.77
CA SER A 168 -14.00 14.30 11.83
C SER A 168 -14.93 15.34 11.18
N GLY A 169 -16.22 15.32 11.51
CA GLY A 169 -17.17 16.38 11.20
C GLY A 169 -17.30 17.47 12.27
N ALA A 170 -16.74 17.28 13.47
CA ALA A 170 -16.70 18.29 14.54
C ALA A 170 -15.39 19.09 14.57
N ARG A 171 -14.35 18.63 13.85
CA ARG A 171 -13.14 19.41 13.53
C ARG A 171 -13.14 19.61 12.01
N HIS A 172 -13.18 20.87 11.59
CA HIS A 172 -13.15 21.26 10.18
C HIS A 172 -11.97 20.64 9.43
N TYR A 173 -12.26 20.09 8.24
CA TYR A 173 -11.33 19.72 7.16
C TYR A 173 -10.31 18.61 7.55
N PHE A 174 -9.96 17.74 6.60
CA PHE A 174 -8.95 16.67 6.72
C PHE A 174 -9.38 15.35 7.42
N LYS A 175 -9.01 14.23 6.79
CA LYS A 175 -9.16 12.81 7.17
C LYS A 175 -8.69 11.75 6.13
N GLU A 176 -7.50 11.85 5.58
CA GLU A 176 -6.59 10.73 5.75
C GLU A 176 -5.49 11.34 6.58
N GLU A 177 -5.85 11.51 7.84
CA GLU A 177 -4.93 11.93 8.85
C GLU A 177 -3.96 10.77 9.02
N PRO A 178 -2.65 10.94 8.76
CA PRO A 178 -1.67 9.93 9.09
C PRO A 178 -1.89 9.48 10.54
N GLU A 179 -1.54 8.25 10.89
CA GLU A 179 -1.66 7.75 12.26
C GLU A 179 -1.02 8.67 13.33
N GLU A 180 -0.16 9.59 12.87
CA GLU A 180 0.56 10.63 13.59
C GLU A 180 -0.28 11.85 14.03
N THR A 181 -1.48 12.09 13.50
CA THR A 181 -2.32 13.26 13.86
C THR A 181 -3.50 12.93 14.76
N LEU A 182 -3.69 11.64 15.08
CA LEU A 182 -4.60 11.20 16.13
C LEU A 182 -4.01 11.46 17.51
N ASN A 183 -4.84 11.91 18.45
CA ASN A 183 -4.40 12.16 19.82
C ASN A 183 -4.14 10.83 20.53
N LYS A 184 -2.95 10.69 21.13
CA LYS A 184 -2.51 9.53 21.91
C LYS A 184 -1.71 10.05 23.10
N VAL A 185 -1.79 9.38 24.26
CA VAL A 185 -0.82 9.64 25.33
C VAL A 185 0.51 9.07 24.86
N ASN A 186 1.49 9.92 24.55
CA ASN A 186 2.83 9.53 24.13
C ASN A 186 3.87 10.26 24.97
N LEU A 187 4.33 9.61 26.03
CA LEU A 187 5.12 10.25 27.07
C LEU A 187 6.40 9.47 27.38
N THR A 188 7.52 10.17 27.34
CA THR A 188 8.81 9.68 27.85
C THR A 188 9.06 10.33 29.21
N ILE A 189 9.38 9.53 30.23
CA ILE A 189 9.68 9.97 31.60
C ILE A 189 11.09 9.48 31.91
N ASN A 190 12.06 10.39 31.96
CA ASN A 190 13.43 10.10 32.35
C ASN A 190 13.58 10.05 33.89
N GLY A 191 12.70 9.27 34.53
CA GLY A 191 12.53 9.15 35.97
C GLY A 191 11.55 8.04 36.33
N ASN A 192 10.95 8.12 37.51
CA ASN A 192 9.92 7.21 37.99
C ASN A 192 8.50 7.73 37.70
N LEU A 193 7.55 6.82 37.56
CA LEU A 193 6.12 7.13 37.51
C LEU A 193 5.42 6.49 38.72
N THR A 194 4.78 7.31 39.55
CA THR A 194 3.96 6.83 40.68
C THR A 194 2.50 7.24 40.49
N ILE A 195 1.59 6.27 40.44
CA ILE A 195 0.15 6.47 40.35
C ILE A 195 -0.48 6.06 41.68
N HIS A 196 -1.05 7.01 42.41
CA HIS A 196 -1.70 6.78 43.69
C HIS A 196 -3.13 6.23 43.51
N ASN A 197 -3.68 5.66 44.58
CA ASN A 197 -5.08 5.22 44.61
C ASN A 197 -6.04 6.38 44.31
N GLY A 198 -7.05 6.12 43.48
CA GLY A 198 -8.01 7.12 43.00
C GLY A 198 -7.46 8.06 41.91
N ALA A 199 -6.30 7.74 41.33
CA ALA A 199 -5.69 8.47 40.22
C ALA A 199 -5.37 7.53 39.06
N GLY A 200 -5.13 8.06 37.86
CA GLY A 200 -4.80 7.18 36.74
C GLY A 200 -4.41 7.84 35.44
N ILE A 201 -3.99 6.98 34.52
CA ILE A 201 -3.86 7.29 33.10
C ILE A 201 -5.13 6.76 32.42
N ASP A 202 -5.98 7.68 31.93
CA ASP A 202 -7.32 7.35 31.46
C ASP A 202 -7.50 7.76 30.00
N VAL A 203 -7.57 6.80 29.09
CA VAL A 203 -7.95 7.05 27.70
C VAL A 203 -9.18 6.22 27.30
N ILE A 204 -10.06 5.95 28.27
CA ILE A 204 -11.29 5.20 28.04
C ILE A 204 -12.17 5.93 27.02
N ALA A 205 -12.62 5.21 25.99
CA ALA A 205 -13.43 5.76 24.90
C ALA A 205 -12.82 6.98 24.18
N GLN A 206 -11.50 7.16 24.27
CA GLN A 206 -10.77 8.21 23.55
C GLN A 206 -10.19 7.74 22.20
N GLY A 207 -10.48 6.50 21.80
CA GLY A 207 -10.06 5.92 20.53
C GLY A 207 -10.87 6.42 19.34
N TYR A 208 -11.02 5.58 18.33
CA TYR A 208 -11.84 5.97 17.18
C TYR A 208 -13.29 6.22 17.61
N PRO A 209 -13.92 7.29 17.07
CA PRO A 209 -15.34 7.53 17.26
C PRO A 209 -16.21 6.34 16.82
N ALA A 210 -17.48 6.31 17.23
CA ALA A 210 -18.44 5.34 16.69
C ALA A 210 -18.41 5.35 15.15
N TYR A 211 -18.52 4.18 14.51
CA TYR A 211 -18.42 3.96 13.06
C TYR A 211 -17.09 4.35 12.42
N GLU A 212 -16.02 4.50 13.20
CA GLU A 212 -14.69 4.89 12.71
C GLU A 212 -13.63 3.89 13.18
N GLY A 213 -12.51 3.87 12.45
CA GLY A 213 -11.38 2.98 12.71
C GLY A 213 -11.28 1.80 11.73
N PRO A 214 -10.10 1.16 11.63
CA PRO A 214 -9.86 0.04 10.72
C PRO A 214 -10.76 -1.17 10.99
N GLY A 215 -11.04 -1.44 12.26
CA GLY A 215 -11.91 -2.50 12.75
C GLY A 215 -13.35 -2.06 13.06
N ARG A 216 -13.83 -0.97 12.46
CA ARG A 216 -15.16 -0.41 12.77
C ARG A 216 -16.31 -1.37 12.50
N ALA A 217 -17.42 -1.16 13.21
CA ALA A 217 -18.68 -1.82 12.92
C ALA A 217 -19.20 -1.51 11.49
N SER A 218 -19.71 -2.53 10.78
CA SER A 218 -20.42 -2.32 9.51
C SER A 218 -21.83 -1.77 9.77
N SER A 219 -22.14 -0.60 9.21
CA SER A 219 -23.45 0.05 9.40
C SER A 219 -24.63 -0.61 8.66
N VAL A 220 -24.40 -1.70 7.90
CA VAL A 220 -25.47 -2.51 7.29
C VAL A 220 -25.94 -3.63 8.21
N ASN A 221 -25.02 -4.17 9.02
CA ASN A 221 -25.21 -5.48 9.66
C ASN A 221 -25.02 -5.47 11.19
N ASN A 222 -24.69 -4.31 11.76
CA ASN A 222 -24.62 -4.05 13.20
C ASN A 222 -23.73 -5.04 13.98
N THR A 223 -22.40 -4.90 13.88
CA THR A 223 -21.39 -5.69 14.61
C THR A 223 -20.70 -4.86 15.70
N GLY A 224 -20.06 -5.51 16.67
CA GLY A 224 -19.11 -4.83 17.56
C GLY A 224 -17.85 -4.37 16.80
N GLY A 225 -17.13 -3.40 17.36
CA GLY A 225 -15.81 -3.00 16.86
C GLY A 225 -14.76 -4.10 17.10
N SER A 226 -13.77 -4.19 16.23
CA SER A 226 -12.60 -5.08 16.33
C SER A 226 -11.31 -4.28 16.56
N HIS A 227 -10.33 -4.87 17.26
CA HIS A 227 -8.96 -4.33 17.31
C HIS A 227 -7.93 -5.44 17.51
N GLY A 228 -7.56 -5.78 18.75
CA GLY A 228 -6.76 -6.98 19.05
C GLY A 228 -7.61 -8.25 18.95
N GLY A 229 -8.88 -8.16 19.36
CA GLY A 229 -9.89 -9.19 19.19
C GLY A 229 -11.00 -8.75 18.24
N ARG A 230 -11.65 -9.73 17.58
CA ARG A 230 -12.83 -9.49 16.74
C ARG A 230 -14.03 -9.08 17.60
N GLY A 231 -14.80 -8.09 17.14
CA GLY A 231 -16.10 -7.74 17.76
C GLY A 231 -17.16 -8.84 17.64
N GLY A 232 -18.32 -8.65 18.26
CA GLY A 232 -19.45 -9.56 18.10
C GLY A 232 -20.18 -9.42 16.76
N GLY A 233 -20.70 -10.53 16.21
CA GLY A 233 -21.58 -10.56 15.02
C GLY A 233 -22.44 -11.83 14.97
N ALA A 234 -23.58 -11.82 14.25
CA ALA A 234 -24.46 -13.00 14.13
C ALA A 234 -24.33 -13.76 12.82
N THR A 235 -24.44 -13.06 11.70
CA THR A 235 -24.48 -13.65 10.35
C THR A 235 -23.39 -13.10 9.44
N VAL A 236 -22.68 -12.07 9.89
CA VAL A 236 -21.58 -11.45 9.16
C VAL A 236 -20.33 -11.44 10.03
N THR A 237 -19.20 -11.70 9.40
CA THR A 237 -17.90 -11.57 10.03
C THR A 237 -17.68 -10.06 10.31
N PRO A 238 -17.33 -9.66 11.55
CA PRO A 238 -16.95 -8.27 11.90
C PRO A 238 -15.79 -7.74 11.02
N ALA A 239 -15.25 -6.55 11.27
CA ALA A 239 -14.01 -6.14 10.61
C ALA A 239 -12.79 -6.92 11.17
N GLU A 240 -11.69 -6.96 10.42
CA GLU A 240 -10.47 -7.70 10.80
C GLU A 240 -9.73 -7.04 11.98
N CYS A 241 -8.96 -7.83 12.72
CA CYS A 241 -8.04 -7.31 13.74
C CYS A 241 -6.87 -6.55 13.07
N TYR A 242 -6.27 -5.59 13.78
CA TYR A 242 -5.17 -4.77 13.24
C TYR A 242 -4.22 -4.29 14.35
N GLY A 243 -3.07 -3.74 13.92
CA GLY A 243 -2.07 -3.13 14.81
C GLY A 243 -1.05 -4.14 15.35
N SER A 244 -0.04 -3.62 16.03
CA SER A 244 1.12 -4.40 16.46
C SER A 244 0.88 -5.25 17.70
N ILE A 245 1.41 -6.49 17.76
CA ILE A 245 1.37 -7.33 18.96
C ILE A 245 2.43 -6.87 19.98
N THR A 246 3.66 -6.63 19.52
CA THR A 246 4.81 -6.35 20.40
C THR A 246 5.07 -4.85 20.63
N ASP A 247 4.51 -3.97 19.80
CA ASP A 247 4.63 -2.51 19.88
C ASP A 247 3.27 -1.79 19.57
N PRO A 248 2.18 -2.11 20.27
CA PRO A 248 0.84 -1.57 19.98
C PRO A 248 0.76 -0.05 20.16
N ARG A 249 0.40 0.68 19.10
CA ARG A 249 0.29 2.16 19.10
C ARG A 249 -1.03 2.70 18.54
N THR A 250 -1.91 1.81 18.11
CA THR A 250 -3.09 2.13 17.31
C THR A 250 -4.31 2.31 18.19
N LEU A 251 -5.21 3.25 17.90
CA LEU A 251 -6.44 3.39 18.68
C LEU A 251 -7.38 2.18 18.47
N GLY A 252 -8.23 1.89 19.46
CA GLY A 252 -9.33 0.93 19.35
C GLY A 252 -10.44 1.46 18.45
N SER A 253 -11.05 0.58 17.64
CA SER A 253 -12.12 0.98 16.70
C SER A 253 -13.45 1.22 17.40
N GLY A 254 -14.24 2.15 16.86
CA GLY A 254 -15.59 2.41 17.35
C GLY A 254 -16.59 1.33 16.95
N GLY A 255 -17.56 1.10 17.83
CA GLY A 255 -18.77 0.35 17.52
C GLY A 255 -19.79 1.25 16.81
N VAL A 256 -21.07 0.89 16.83
CA VAL A 256 -22.17 1.73 16.33
C VAL A 256 -22.56 2.79 17.37
N THR A 257 -22.54 2.42 18.66
CA THR A 257 -23.06 3.30 19.74
C THR A 257 -21.99 3.88 20.65
N THR A 258 -20.80 3.25 20.71
CA THR A 258 -19.72 3.68 21.59
C THR A 258 -18.39 3.79 20.84
N LYS A 259 -17.52 4.66 21.34
CA LYS A 259 -16.16 4.87 20.83
C LYS A 259 -15.24 3.73 21.29
N GLY A 260 -14.19 3.47 20.53
CA GLY A 260 -13.14 2.54 20.94
C GLY A 260 -12.21 3.16 21.99
N GLY A 261 -11.36 2.34 22.62
CA GLY A 261 -10.36 2.79 23.58
C GLY A 261 -9.20 3.57 22.95
N GLY A 262 -8.61 4.51 23.69
CA GLY A 262 -7.49 5.33 23.23
C GLY A 262 -6.15 4.57 23.13
N ALA A 263 -5.05 5.28 22.92
CA ALA A 263 -3.71 4.67 22.95
C ALA A 263 -2.81 5.34 23.99
N ILE A 264 -2.09 4.51 24.74
CA ILE A 264 -1.10 4.89 25.76
C ILE A 264 0.25 4.33 25.33
N ILE A 265 1.25 5.21 25.18
CA ILE A 265 2.64 4.89 24.86
C ILE A 265 3.49 5.54 25.96
N LEU A 266 4.12 4.73 26.80
CA LEU A 266 4.91 5.18 27.93
C LEU A 266 6.32 4.60 27.87
N ASN A 267 7.32 5.47 27.89
CA ASN A 267 8.72 5.10 28.06
C ASN A 267 9.22 5.67 29.38
N VAL A 268 9.32 4.85 30.41
CA VAL A 268 9.77 5.24 31.76
C VAL A 268 11.17 4.65 31.97
N THR A 269 12.18 5.49 32.21
CA THR A 269 13.55 4.98 32.41
C THR A 269 13.73 4.34 33.79
N GLY A 270 12.98 4.82 34.79
CA GLY A 270 12.94 4.28 36.15
C GLY A 270 11.81 3.27 36.33
N LYS A 271 11.21 3.22 37.52
CA LYS A 271 10.12 2.29 37.83
C LYS A 271 8.73 2.91 37.70
N ILE A 272 7.74 2.06 37.42
CA ILE A 272 6.31 2.36 37.54
C ILE A 272 5.79 1.72 38.83
N ILE A 273 5.21 2.53 39.73
CA ILE A 273 4.36 2.07 40.83
C ILE A 273 2.91 2.42 40.48
N ASN A 274 2.09 1.43 40.13
CA ASN A 274 0.67 1.63 39.81
C ASN A 274 -0.22 1.11 40.94
N ASN A 275 -0.62 1.99 41.86
CA ASN A 275 -1.68 1.71 42.86
C ASN A 275 -3.01 2.37 42.48
N GLY A 276 -3.07 2.99 41.30
CA GLY A 276 -4.24 3.62 40.70
C GLY A 276 -4.74 2.80 39.53
N PHE A 277 -4.84 3.37 38.33
CA PHE A 277 -5.21 2.64 37.12
C PHE A 277 -4.52 3.17 35.85
N ILE A 278 -4.34 2.30 34.86
CA ILE A 278 -3.92 2.65 33.49
C ILE A 278 -4.92 1.99 32.53
N LYS A 279 -5.74 2.77 31.82
CA LYS A 279 -6.88 2.24 31.08
C LYS A 279 -6.99 2.80 29.67
N ALA A 280 -7.14 1.89 28.72
CA ALA A 280 -7.46 2.14 27.32
C ALA A 280 -8.69 1.34 26.89
N ASP A 281 -9.66 1.18 27.78
CA ASP A 281 -10.88 0.41 27.52
C ASP A 281 -11.83 1.17 26.57
N ALA A 282 -12.75 0.45 25.94
CA ALA A 282 -13.93 1.08 25.33
C ALA A 282 -15.04 1.32 26.37
N ASN A 283 -15.96 2.25 26.08
CA ASN A 283 -17.12 2.48 26.94
C ASN A 283 -18.24 1.49 26.67
N ASP A 284 -18.77 0.91 27.75
CA ASP A 284 -19.98 0.10 27.74
C ASP A 284 -21.17 0.86 27.13
N GLY A 285 -22.06 0.12 26.48
CA GLY A 285 -23.19 0.69 25.77
C GLY A 285 -24.39 -0.24 25.68
N SER A 286 -25.40 0.18 24.93
CA SER A 286 -26.60 -0.64 24.76
C SER A 286 -26.42 -1.71 23.68
N TYR A 287 -25.80 -1.40 22.54
CA TYR A 287 -25.66 -2.34 21.41
C TYR A 287 -24.39 -2.03 20.58
N TYR A 288 -23.76 -3.04 19.99
CA TYR A 288 -22.70 -2.90 18.98
C TYR A 288 -21.57 -1.96 19.45
N THR A 289 -20.88 -2.35 20.50
CA THR A 289 -19.97 -1.45 21.24
C THR A 289 -18.55 -1.44 20.66
N GLY A 290 -17.75 -0.45 21.05
CA GLY A 290 -16.37 -0.24 20.58
C GLY A 290 -15.37 -1.24 21.14
N ALA A 291 -14.25 -1.38 20.43
CA ALA A 291 -13.13 -2.23 20.82
C ALA A 291 -12.18 -1.53 21.79
N GLY A 292 -11.50 -2.30 22.63
CA GLY A 292 -10.40 -1.82 23.46
C GLY A 292 -9.27 -1.21 22.62
N GLY A 293 -8.46 -0.37 23.24
CA GLY A 293 -7.39 0.39 22.60
C GLY A 293 -6.00 -0.23 22.70
N SER A 294 -4.95 0.60 22.74
CA SER A 294 -3.56 0.14 22.86
C SER A 294 -2.90 0.65 24.15
N ILE A 295 -2.16 -0.23 24.83
CA ILE A 295 -1.25 0.13 25.91
C ILE A 295 0.13 -0.43 25.58
N ASN A 296 1.12 0.44 25.52
CA ASN A 296 2.52 0.09 25.26
C ASN A 296 3.41 0.76 26.29
N ILE A 297 4.01 -0.05 27.16
CA ILE A 297 4.80 0.41 28.29
C ILE A 297 6.20 -0.20 28.20
N THR A 298 7.20 0.67 28.24
CA THR A 298 8.59 0.29 28.50
C THR A 298 8.99 0.92 29.84
N THR A 299 9.43 0.11 30.81
CA THR A 299 9.79 0.57 32.16
C THR A 299 11.00 -0.20 32.72
N GLY A 300 11.71 0.34 33.71
CA GLY A 300 12.72 -0.39 34.48
C GLY A 300 12.11 -1.58 35.21
N THR A 301 11.25 -1.29 36.21
CA THR A 301 10.42 -2.28 36.93
C THR A 301 8.95 -1.86 36.98
N LEU A 302 8.07 -2.80 37.31
CA LEU A 302 6.63 -2.59 37.49
C LEU A 302 6.16 -3.18 38.84
N GLU A 303 5.57 -2.33 39.67
CA GLU A 303 5.07 -2.63 41.02
C GLU A 303 3.64 -2.10 41.21
N GLY A 304 2.91 -2.65 42.19
CA GLY A 304 1.56 -2.19 42.55
C GLY A 304 0.46 -3.21 42.23
N ASP A 305 -0.78 -2.81 42.49
CA ASP A 305 -1.98 -3.63 42.39
C ASP A 305 -3.09 -3.03 41.50
N GLY A 306 -2.84 -1.85 40.93
CA GLY A 306 -3.78 -1.17 40.03
C GLY A 306 -4.04 -1.97 38.74
N PRO A 307 -5.21 -1.81 38.08
CA PRO A 307 -5.44 -2.45 36.80
C PRO A 307 -4.71 -1.76 35.64
N ILE A 308 -4.25 -2.57 34.66
CA ILE A 308 -3.79 -2.15 33.32
C ILE A 308 -4.70 -2.84 32.29
N THR A 309 -5.63 -2.10 31.69
CA THR A 309 -6.70 -2.72 30.87
C THR A 309 -6.88 -2.04 29.53
N ALA A 310 -7.04 -2.84 28.48
CA ALA A 310 -7.45 -2.43 27.14
C ALA A 310 -8.64 -3.28 26.70
N ASP A 311 -9.66 -3.36 27.52
CA ASP A 311 -10.81 -4.26 27.36
C ASP A 311 -11.83 -3.69 26.36
N GLY A 312 -12.49 -4.61 25.65
CA GLY A 312 -13.62 -4.29 24.78
C GLY A 312 -14.86 -3.92 25.58
N ALA A 313 -15.73 -3.08 25.01
CA ALA A 313 -16.91 -2.60 25.72
C ALA A 313 -18.01 -3.66 25.81
N SER A 314 -18.61 -3.80 26.98
CA SER A 314 -19.77 -4.64 27.22
C SER A 314 -21.07 -3.99 26.76
N CYS A 315 -22.09 -4.81 26.48
CA CYS A 315 -23.40 -4.32 26.08
C CYS A 315 -24.56 -5.02 26.81
N THR A 316 -25.68 -4.31 27.02
CA THR A 316 -26.91 -4.94 27.53
C THR A 316 -27.71 -5.64 26.42
N GLY A 317 -27.56 -5.17 25.19
CA GLY A 317 -28.23 -5.61 23.98
C GLY A 317 -27.44 -6.68 23.21
N ASN A 318 -27.05 -6.41 21.97
CA ASN A 318 -26.34 -7.39 21.13
C ASN A 318 -24.98 -6.86 20.67
N TYR A 319 -24.04 -7.80 20.52
CA TYR A 319 -22.69 -7.66 19.95
C TYR A 319 -21.76 -6.70 20.69
N PRO A 320 -21.01 -7.21 21.67
CA PRO A 320 -19.98 -6.45 22.34
C PRO A 320 -18.76 -6.19 21.43
N GLY A 321 -17.90 -5.25 21.81
CA GLY A 321 -16.64 -4.96 21.12
C GLY A 321 -15.52 -5.92 21.52
N GLY A 322 -14.56 -6.12 20.63
CA GLY A 322 -13.38 -6.96 20.86
C GLY A 322 -12.35 -6.30 21.77
N GLY A 323 -11.48 -7.11 22.37
CA GLY A 323 -10.38 -6.60 23.20
C GLY A 323 -9.32 -5.84 22.39
N GLY A 324 -8.57 -5.00 23.08
CA GLY A 324 -7.48 -4.19 22.53
C GLY A 324 -6.13 -4.90 22.55
N ARG A 325 -5.03 -4.16 22.67
CA ARG A 325 -3.68 -4.72 22.73
C ARG A 325 -2.87 -4.11 23.87
N VAL A 326 -2.22 -4.95 24.67
CA VAL A 326 -1.31 -4.52 25.74
C VAL A 326 0.06 -5.11 25.49
N ALA A 327 1.11 -4.30 25.51
CA ALA A 327 2.50 -4.74 25.53
C ALA A 327 3.25 -4.04 26.66
N ILE A 328 3.99 -4.82 27.46
CA ILE A 328 4.82 -4.31 28.55
C ILE A 328 6.22 -4.91 28.47
N ALA A 329 7.24 -4.06 28.49
CA ALA A 329 8.64 -4.43 28.53
C ALA A 329 9.33 -3.91 29.80
N LEU A 330 10.02 -4.81 30.50
CA LEU A 330 10.87 -4.49 31.64
C LEU A 330 12.35 -4.43 31.21
N ASN A 331 13.07 -3.40 31.65
CA ASN A 331 14.45 -3.15 31.24
C ASN A 331 15.49 -3.38 32.34
N ASP A 332 15.14 -3.27 33.62
CA ASP A 332 16.11 -3.39 34.70
C ASP A 332 16.56 -4.84 34.87
N SER A 333 17.86 -5.06 34.98
CA SER A 333 18.44 -6.40 35.14
C SER A 333 17.79 -7.16 36.31
N GLY A 334 17.16 -8.30 36.02
CA GLY A 334 16.51 -9.15 37.01
C GLY A 334 15.05 -8.78 37.33
N ALA A 335 14.49 -7.76 36.68
CA ALA A 335 13.08 -7.42 36.80
C ALA A 335 12.18 -8.56 36.29
N ASP A 336 11.04 -8.75 36.97
CA ASP A 336 10.03 -9.76 36.64
C ASP A 336 8.63 -9.15 36.86
N PHE A 337 7.62 -9.72 36.22
CA PHE A 337 6.22 -9.35 36.40
C PHE A 337 5.63 -9.90 37.71
N ASN A 338 6.30 -10.82 38.42
CA ASN A 338 5.85 -11.36 39.70
C ASN A 338 5.70 -10.31 40.83
N THR A 339 6.31 -9.14 40.69
CA THR A 339 6.17 -8.01 41.64
C THR A 339 4.90 -7.19 41.42
N TYR A 340 4.22 -7.40 40.30
CA TYR A 340 2.97 -6.75 39.98
C TYR A 340 1.79 -7.64 40.36
N ALA A 341 0.94 -7.16 41.27
CA ALA A 341 -0.25 -7.89 41.72
C ALA A 341 -1.52 -7.47 40.97
N GLY A 342 -1.44 -6.42 40.15
CA GLY A 342 -2.56 -5.89 39.39
C GLY A 342 -2.91 -6.74 38.17
N VAL A 343 -4.16 -6.61 37.72
CA VAL A 343 -4.64 -7.28 36.50
C VAL A 343 -4.06 -6.58 35.26
N ILE A 344 -3.58 -7.38 34.30
CA ILE A 344 -3.22 -6.92 32.96
C ILE A 344 -4.15 -7.63 31.98
N SER A 345 -5.03 -6.90 31.30
CA SER A 345 -6.04 -7.53 30.41
C SER A 345 -6.30 -6.79 29.11
N ALA A 346 -6.74 -7.56 28.13
CA ALA A 346 -7.32 -7.11 26.87
C ALA A 346 -8.57 -7.97 26.56
N ASN A 347 -9.46 -8.07 27.53
CA ASN A 347 -10.63 -8.95 27.47
C ASN A 347 -11.63 -8.50 26.42
N SER A 348 -12.44 -9.43 25.94
CA SER A 348 -13.63 -9.10 25.15
C SER A 348 -14.68 -8.38 25.99
N GLY A 349 -15.48 -7.53 25.35
CA GLY A 349 -16.71 -7.05 25.97
C GLY A 349 -17.71 -8.18 26.17
N THR A 350 -18.54 -8.07 27.21
CA THR A 350 -19.56 -9.08 27.56
C THR A 350 -20.97 -8.61 27.22
N LYS A 351 -21.91 -9.54 27.07
CA LYS A 351 -23.34 -9.23 27.04
C LYS A 351 -23.97 -9.54 28.39
N SER A 352 -24.62 -8.56 29.03
CA SER A 352 -25.30 -8.77 30.31
C SER A 352 -26.68 -9.46 30.13
N GLY A 353 -26.91 -10.60 30.80
CA GLY A 353 -28.26 -11.15 31.03
C GLY A 353 -28.81 -12.21 30.06
N MET A 354 -28.01 -12.90 29.24
CA MET A 354 -28.49 -14.05 28.43
C MET A 354 -27.51 -15.22 28.37
N VAL A 355 -28.03 -16.44 28.43
CA VAL A 355 -27.35 -17.69 28.05
C VAL A 355 -27.42 -17.84 26.52
N ASN A 356 -26.29 -18.02 25.83
CA ASN A 356 -26.06 -18.00 24.37
C ASN A 356 -25.75 -16.61 23.76
N ALA A 357 -24.69 -15.94 24.22
CA ALA A 357 -24.24 -14.65 23.71
C ALA A 357 -23.58 -14.74 22.32
N GLN A 358 -23.83 -13.73 21.47
CA GLN A 358 -23.10 -13.50 20.22
C GLN A 358 -21.76 -12.83 20.56
N LYS A 359 -20.65 -13.46 20.18
CA LYS A 359 -19.38 -13.42 20.93
C LYS A 359 -18.39 -12.41 20.35
N ALA A 360 -17.77 -11.59 21.19
CA ALA A 360 -16.53 -10.88 20.85
C ALA A 360 -15.32 -11.70 21.32
N ALA A 361 -14.13 -11.42 20.79
CA ALA A 361 -12.89 -12.08 21.17
C ALA A 361 -12.01 -11.16 22.02
N PRO A 362 -11.20 -11.72 22.94
CA PRO A 362 -10.16 -10.94 23.58
C PRO A 362 -9.12 -10.51 22.55
N GLY A 363 -8.36 -9.48 22.89
CA GLY A 363 -7.17 -9.13 22.15
C GLY A 363 -5.93 -9.81 22.71
N THR A 364 -4.82 -9.09 22.74
CA THR A 364 -3.50 -9.67 23.02
C THR A 364 -2.80 -8.96 24.17
N VAL A 365 -2.16 -9.75 25.05
CA VAL A 365 -1.23 -9.23 26.08
C VAL A 365 0.17 -9.78 25.79
N TYR A 366 1.15 -8.91 25.61
CA TYR A 366 2.54 -9.25 25.33
C TYR A 366 3.46 -8.77 26.46
N LEU A 367 4.16 -9.70 27.12
CA LEU A 367 5.02 -9.40 28.27
C LEU A 367 6.47 -9.78 27.97
N ARG A 368 7.37 -8.79 28.03
CA ARG A 368 8.81 -8.96 27.75
C ARG A 368 9.66 -8.67 28.99
N LYS A 369 10.49 -9.64 29.36
CA LYS A 369 11.46 -9.55 30.46
C LYS A 369 12.79 -8.94 29.99
N PRO A 370 13.65 -8.46 30.92
CA PRO A 370 14.95 -7.89 30.59
C PRO A 370 15.85 -8.91 29.88
N GLY A 371 16.65 -8.43 28.92
CA GLY A 371 17.58 -9.27 28.14
C GLY A 371 16.96 -10.08 27.00
N GLN A 372 15.63 -10.03 26.84
CA GLN A 372 14.93 -10.62 25.70
C GLN A 372 14.90 -9.64 24.52
N ALA A 373 15.10 -10.15 23.30
CA ALA A 373 14.88 -9.36 22.10
C ALA A 373 13.40 -8.92 21.99
N HIS A 374 13.12 -7.93 21.14
CA HIS A 374 11.79 -7.33 21.00
C HIS A 374 10.67 -8.35 20.73
N ASN A 375 10.98 -9.44 20.04
CA ASN A 375 10.11 -10.54 19.61
C ASN A 375 10.25 -11.83 20.49
N GLN A 376 10.82 -11.75 21.70
CA GLN A 376 11.11 -12.92 22.55
C GLN A 376 10.31 -13.00 23.87
N GLY A 377 9.37 -12.09 24.09
CA GLY A 377 8.43 -12.09 25.19
C GLY A 377 7.32 -13.15 25.05
N ILE A 378 6.40 -13.17 26.01
CA ILE A 378 5.28 -14.12 26.04
C ILE A 378 4.03 -13.41 25.53
N LEU A 379 3.36 -14.01 24.54
CA LEU A 379 2.04 -13.61 24.06
C LEU A 379 0.96 -14.43 24.79
N PHE A 380 0.06 -13.74 25.46
CA PHE A 380 -1.15 -14.29 26.06
C PHE A 380 -2.38 -13.90 25.24
N ILE A 381 -3.21 -14.89 24.96
CA ILE A 381 -4.57 -14.73 24.44
C ILE A 381 -5.50 -15.33 25.48
N ASP A 382 -6.12 -14.45 26.26
CA ASP A 382 -6.85 -14.80 27.46
C ASP A 382 -8.10 -13.94 27.60
N ASN A 383 -9.17 -14.48 28.20
CA ASN A 383 -10.46 -13.78 28.31
C ASN A 383 -11.03 -13.77 29.73
N GLY A 384 -10.23 -14.02 30.76
CA GLY A 384 -10.62 -13.85 32.17
C GLY A 384 -11.87 -14.63 32.55
N ASP A 385 -11.86 -15.95 32.37
CA ASP A 385 -12.96 -16.90 32.60
C ASP A 385 -14.22 -16.70 31.73
N ASN A 386 -14.22 -15.77 30.79
CA ASN A 386 -15.33 -15.58 29.87
C ASN A 386 -15.29 -16.68 28.78
N THR A 387 -15.95 -17.80 29.08
CA THR A 387 -15.88 -19.07 28.34
C THR A 387 -16.49 -19.08 26.93
N ASP A 388 -17.00 -17.95 26.45
CA ASP A 388 -17.74 -17.82 25.20
C ASP A 388 -17.18 -16.68 24.33
N ALA A 389 -15.89 -16.76 23.96
CA ALA A 389 -15.23 -15.83 23.05
C ALA A 389 -15.36 -16.22 21.56
N SER A 390 -15.28 -15.24 20.66
CA SER A 390 -15.00 -15.44 19.22
C SER A 390 -13.48 -15.64 19.01
N PHE A 391 -12.98 -15.42 17.79
CA PHE A 391 -11.57 -15.61 17.45
C PHE A 391 -10.73 -14.31 17.57
N THR A 392 -9.61 -14.40 18.30
CA THR A 392 -8.50 -13.45 18.23
C THR A 392 -7.76 -13.73 16.92
N GLU A 393 -7.71 -12.75 16.03
CA GLU A 393 -7.28 -12.95 14.66
C GLU A 393 -5.90 -12.34 14.39
N ILE A 394 -5.06 -13.12 13.71
CA ILE A 394 -3.87 -12.64 13.00
C ILE A 394 -4.25 -12.49 11.52
N SER A 395 -4.50 -11.24 11.10
CA SER A 395 -4.88 -10.84 9.74
C SER A 395 -3.68 -10.22 9.00
N ALA A 396 -3.88 -9.84 7.74
CA ALA A 396 -2.88 -9.08 6.98
C ALA A 396 -2.64 -7.65 7.52
N TYR A 397 -3.51 -7.14 8.41
CA TYR A 397 -3.37 -5.83 9.06
C TYR A 397 -2.66 -5.90 10.42
N VAL A 398 -2.23 -7.08 10.87
CA VAL A 398 -1.35 -7.25 12.03
C VAL A 398 0.09 -7.11 11.56
N THR A 399 0.79 -6.10 12.08
CA THR A 399 2.07 -5.61 11.53
C THR A 399 3.29 -6.45 11.93
N ASP A 400 3.16 -7.28 12.95
CA ASP A 400 4.21 -8.14 13.50
C ASP A 400 3.58 -9.42 14.06
N THR A 401 4.22 -10.54 13.75
CA THR A 401 3.71 -11.87 14.10
C THR A 401 4.82 -12.78 14.62
N GLU A 402 5.87 -12.22 15.23
CA GLU A 402 6.94 -12.99 15.86
C GLU A 402 6.97 -12.77 17.37
N VAL A 403 6.92 -13.88 18.12
CA VAL A 403 6.89 -13.86 19.58
C VAL A 403 7.77 -14.95 20.19
N GLY A 404 8.02 -14.83 21.49
CA GLY A 404 8.81 -15.78 22.27
C GLY A 404 8.03 -17.06 22.55
N ASP A 405 7.09 -16.95 23.49
CA ASP A 405 6.16 -18.02 23.84
C ASP A 405 4.72 -17.60 23.51
N VAL A 406 3.85 -18.57 23.26
CA VAL A 406 2.42 -18.36 23.04
C VAL A 406 1.63 -19.17 24.07
N VAL A 407 0.70 -18.50 24.75
CA VAL A 407 -0.22 -19.11 25.70
C VAL A 407 -1.65 -18.70 25.32
N ILE A 408 -2.47 -19.67 24.98
CA ILE A 408 -3.91 -19.50 24.71
C ILE A 408 -4.66 -20.14 25.88
N SER A 409 -5.48 -19.37 26.59
CA SER A 409 -6.22 -19.82 27.78
C SER A 409 -7.71 -19.48 27.72
N ASP A 410 -8.45 -19.88 28.75
CA ASP A 410 -9.87 -19.55 28.98
C ASP A 410 -10.82 -19.88 27.82
N LYS A 411 -10.56 -20.99 27.12
CA LYS A 411 -11.37 -21.49 26.00
C LYS A 411 -11.49 -20.50 24.82
N THR A 412 -10.53 -19.58 24.70
CA THR A 412 -10.43 -18.64 23.58
C THR A 412 -10.03 -19.34 22.29
N THR A 413 -10.25 -18.70 21.14
CA THR A 413 -9.83 -19.21 19.83
C THR A 413 -8.82 -18.28 19.20
N LEU A 414 -7.63 -18.77 18.87
CA LEU A 414 -6.71 -18.09 17.95
C LEU A 414 -7.05 -18.47 16.50
N MET A 415 -7.14 -17.49 15.62
CA MET A 415 -7.32 -17.70 14.19
C MET A 415 -6.18 -17.02 13.43
N LEU A 416 -5.54 -17.77 12.54
CA LEU A 416 -4.62 -17.22 11.55
C LEU A 416 -5.39 -17.11 10.24
N SER A 417 -5.44 -15.94 9.63
CA SER A 417 -6.15 -15.75 8.36
C SER A 417 -5.44 -16.46 7.21
N THR A 418 -6.10 -16.58 6.06
CA THR A 418 -5.51 -17.18 4.86
C THR A 418 -4.15 -16.55 4.54
N ASN A 419 -3.14 -17.38 4.27
CA ASN A 419 -1.74 -16.99 4.04
C ASN A 419 -1.05 -16.24 5.20
N GLN A 420 -1.61 -16.23 6.41
CA GLN A 420 -0.97 -15.59 7.58
C GLN A 420 -0.23 -16.60 8.44
N SER A 421 0.82 -16.14 9.11
CA SER A 421 1.65 -16.99 9.97
C SER A 421 1.98 -16.32 11.30
N LEU A 422 2.13 -17.14 12.34
CA LEU A 422 2.64 -16.74 13.65
C LEU A 422 3.96 -17.48 13.91
N THR A 423 5.03 -16.72 14.11
CA THR A 423 6.38 -17.22 14.35
C THR A 423 6.68 -17.28 15.85
N ILE A 424 7.17 -18.43 16.30
CA ILE A 424 7.33 -18.79 17.72
C ILE A 424 8.77 -19.22 17.97
N ASN A 425 9.47 -18.50 18.85
CA ASN A 425 10.87 -18.78 19.20
C ASN A 425 11.03 -19.93 20.20
N ARG A 426 10.07 -20.09 21.12
CA ARG A 426 10.14 -21.01 22.27
C ARG A 426 8.89 -21.86 22.35
N ASN A 427 8.01 -21.69 23.34
CA ASN A 427 6.95 -22.66 23.64
C ASN A 427 5.59 -22.26 23.08
N PHE A 428 4.76 -23.25 22.77
CA PHE A 428 3.37 -23.08 22.39
C PHE A 428 2.48 -23.88 23.33
N THR A 429 1.59 -23.20 24.06
CA THR A 429 0.64 -23.83 24.97
C THR A 429 -0.78 -23.42 24.60
N ASN A 430 -1.55 -24.37 24.09
CA ASN A 430 -2.97 -24.19 23.77
C ASN A 430 -3.87 -24.85 24.82
N LEU A 431 -4.48 -24.05 25.68
CA LEU A 431 -5.56 -24.48 26.59
C LEU A 431 -6.94 -24.04 26.07
N GLY A 432 -7.00 -23.44 24.89
CA GLY A 432 -8.20 -23.01 24.18
C GLY A 432 -8.38 -23.76 22.85
N LYS A 433 -8.55 -23.02 21.76
CA LYS A 433 -8.69 -23.53 20.39
C LYS A 433 -7.78 -22.77 19.43
N VAL A 434 -7.43 -23.44 18.35
CA VAL A 434 -6.88 -22.81 17.14
C VAL A 434 -7.82 -23.16 16.00
N ALA A 435 -8.17 -22.16 15.19
CA ALA A 435 -8.99 -22.32 14.00
C ALA A 435 -8.09 -22.32 12.75
N PRO A 436 -8.10 -23.38 11.94
CA PRO A 436 -7.30 -23.46 10.73
C PRO A 436 -7.91 -22.63 9.58
N HIS A 437 -7.05 -22.05 8.74
CA HIS A 437 -7.40 -21.48 7.43
C HIS A 437 -6.36 -21.88 6.40
N GLU A 438 -6.76 -21.83 5.12
CA GLU A 438 -5.94 -22.13 3.95
C GLU A 438 -4.56 -21.47 4.03
N LYS A 439 -3.50 -22.28 3.87
CA LYS A 439 -2.10 -21.82 3.84
C LYS A 439 -1.64 -20.98 5.05
N SER A 440 -2.37 -21.00 6.16
CA SER A 440 -1.91 -20.38 7.41
C SER A 440 -0.87 -21.25 8.12
N SER A 441 0.01 -20.72 8.98
CA SER A 441 1.04 -21.57 9.60
C SER A 441 1.53 -21.09 10.97
N LEU A 442 1.80 -22.05 11.84
CA LEU A 442 2.69 -21.84 12.98
C LEU A 442 4.13 -22.13 12.56
N ILE A 443 5.01 -21.14 12.71
CA ILE A 443 6.42 -21.25 12.33
C ILE A 443 7.26 -21.35 13.59
N PHE A 444 8.06 -22.41 13.75
CA PHE A 444 8.96 -22.54 14.89
C PHE A 444 10.42 -22.29 14.47
N ILE A 445 11.09 -21.39 15.17
CA ILE A 445 12.46 -20.94 14.88
C ILE A 445 13.39 -21.12 16.09
N ASN A 446 14.60 -20.54 16.05
CA ASN A 446 15.64 -20.64 17.08
C ASN A 446 16.25 -22.06 17.13
N ALA A 447 17.15 -22.34 16.19
CA ALA A 447 17.82 -23.64 16.01
C ALA A 447 18.39 -24.21 17.32
N SER A 448 18.35 -25.54 17.46
CA SER A 448 18.86 -26.28 18.63
C SER A 448 18.16 -26.01 19.97
N SER A 449 17.25 -25.04 20.05
CA SER A 449 16.39 -24.87 21.22
C SER A 449 15.20 -25.83 21.20
N VAL A 450 14.72 -26.20 22.38
CA VAL A 450 13.51 -27.01 22.55
C VAL A 450 12.30 -26.10 22.62
N SER A 451 11.35 -26.33 21.71
CA SER A 451 9.99 -25.81 21.79
C SER A 451 9.09 -26.88 22.40
N LYS A 452 8.52 -26.61 23.57
CA LYS A 452 7.47 -27.45 24.15
C LYS A 452 6.14 -27.05 23.54
N ILE A 453 5.44 -28.02 22.98
CA ILE A 453 4.16 -27.85 22.30
C ILE A 453 3.12 -28.66 23.05
N LYS A 454 2.16 -27.96 23.66
CA LYS A 454 1.12 -28.54 24.50
C LYS A 454 -0.24 -28.06 24.05
N GLY A 455 -1.22 -28.95 24.12
CA GLY A 455 -2.62 -28.68 23.81
C GLY A 455 -3.02 -29.18 22.43
N SER A 456 -3.94 -30.13 22.41
CA SER A 456 -4.56 -30.61 21.17
C SER A 456 -5.14 -29.45 20.34
N SER A 457 -4.81 -29.41 19.04
CA SER A 457 -5.04 -28.23 18.18
C SER A 457 -5.42 -28.62 16.75
N SER A 458 -6.24 -27.78 16.09
CA SER A 458 -6.45 -27.85 14.64
C SER A 458 -5.77 -26.65 14.00
N LEU A 459 -4.87 -26.88 13.04
CA LEU A 459 -3.93 -25.88 12.53
C LEU A 459 -4.01 -25.81 11.01
N GLY A 460 -3.73 -24.63 10.44
CA GLY A 460 -3.56 -24.50 8.98
C GLY A 460 -2.17 -24.88 8.48
N GLY A 461 -1.23 -25.16 9.38
CA GLY A 461 0.09 -25.63 9.00
C GLY A 461 1.10 -25.59 10.14
N ILE A 462 2.14 -26.41 10.01
CA ILE A 462 3.32 -26.40 10.87
C ILE A 462 4.53 -26.26 9.97
N LYS A 463 5.34 -25.23 10.21
CA LYS A 463 6.55 -24.95 9.45
C LYS A 463 7.78 -24.87 10.36
N VAL A 464 8.81 -25.62 10.02
CA VAL A 464 10.13 -25.59 10.66
C VAL A 464 11.19 -25.70 9.58
N THR A 465 11.97 -24.64 9.37
CA THR A 465 13.03 -24.59 8.35
C THR A 465 14.42 -24.35 8.93
N GLU A 466 14.54 -24.28 10.26
CA GLU A 466 15.79 -24.08 10.99
C GLU A 466 16.42 -25.43 11.38
N PRO A 467 17.53 -25.85 10.74
CA PRO A 467 18.17 -27.14 11.03
C PRO A 467 18.55 -27.29 12.51
N GLY A 468 18.23 -28.45 13.10
CA GLY A 468 18.51 -28.74 14.50
C GLY A 468 17.46 -28.25 15.49
N LYS A 469 16.40 -27.58 15.05
CA LYS A 469 15.27 -27.24 15.93
C LYS A 469 14.65 -28.50 16.55
N ILE A 470 14.26 -28.42 17.83
CA ILE A 470 13.62 -29.52 18.56
C ILE A 470 12.19 -29.12 18.92
N LEU A 471 11.21 -29.91 18.47
CA LEU A 471 9.82 -29.83 18.90
C LEU A 471 9.50 -31.01 19.82
N GLU A 472 9.12 -30.70 21.05
CA GLU A 472 8.67 -31.67 22.07
C GLU A 472 7.15 -31.51 22.24
N PHE A 473 6.40 -32.45 21.69
CA PHE A 473 4.94 -32.51 21.77
C PHE A 473 4.50 -33.19 23.06
N GLU A 474 3.49 -32.65 23.73
CA GLU A 474 2.93 -33.27 24.92
C GLU A 474 2.30 -34.63 24.59
N ALA A 475 2.65 -35.64 25.36
CA ALA A 475 2.20 -36.99 25.12
C ALA A 475 0.68 -37.11 25.22
N GLY A 476 0.05 -37.75 24.22
CA GLY A 476 -1.40 -37.88 24.12
C GLY A 476 -2.13 -36.74 23.41
N ASP A 477 -1.47 -35.60 23.16
CA ASP A 477 -2.09 -34.50 22.41
C ASP A 477 -2.22 -34.82 20.91
N THR A 478 -3.28 -34.28 20.31
CA THR A 478 -3.61 -34.44 18.89
C THR A 478 -3.52 -33.14 18.13
N PHE A 479 -2.77 -33.13 17.03
CA PHE A 479 -2.62 -32.01 16.12
C PHE A 479 -3.19 -32.40 14.76
N SER A 480 -4.17 -31.64 14.26
CA SER A 480 -4.82 -31.91 12.97
C SER A 480 -4.56 -30.78 11.97
N LEU A 481 -4.08 -31.09 10.77
CA LEU A 481 -3.94 -30.13 9.67
C LEU A 481 -5.13 -30.21 8.72
N ALA A 482 -5.73 -29.06 8.43
CA ALA A 482 -6.92 -28.93 7.58
C ALA A 482 -6.58 -29.11 6.07
N PRO A 483 -7.58 -29.18 5.17
CA PRO A 483 -7.35 -29.18 3.72
C PRO A 483 -6.58 -27.95 3.21
N ASP A 484 -5.86 -28.09 2.09
CA ASP A 484 -5.12 -27.00 1.41
C ASP A 484 -4.10 -26.25 2.30
N CYS A 485 -3.56 -27.00 3.28
CA CYS A 485 -2.62 -26.55 4.29
C CYS A 485 -1.24 -27.19 4.12
N GLN A 486 -0.26 -26.77 4.92
CA GLN A 486 1.13 -27.18 4.73
C GLN A 486 1.76 -27.82 5.98
N LEU A 487 2.46 -28.94 5.77
CA LEU A 487 3.42 -29.49 6.72
C LEU A 487 4.82 -29.37 6.12
N ILE A 488 5.59 -28.38 6.57
CA ILE A 488 6.95 -28.12 6.08
C ILE A 488 7.93 -28.36 7.22
N LEU A 489 8.72 -29.41 7.13
CA LEU A 489 9.73 -29.77 8.12
C LEU A 489 11.06 -30.01 7.41
N ARG A 490 11.98 -29.04 7.50
CA ARG A 490 13.26 -29.04 6.80
C ARG A 490 14.43 -28.93 7.78
N GLY A 491 15.13 -30.05 7.97
CA GLY A 491 16.45 -30.06 8.59
C GLY A 491 17.57 -30.00 7.56
N SER A 492 18.77 -30.43 7.98
CA SER A 492 19.91 -30.66 7.10
C SER A 492 20.54 -32.02 7.37
N SER A 493 21.41 -32.48 6.47
CA SER A 493 22.15 -33.72 6.63
C SER A 493 23.02 -33.76 7.89
N SER A 494 23.55 -32.61 8.33
CA SER A 494 24.37 -32.47 9.53
C SER A 494 23.57 -32.15 10.79
N SER A 495 22.37 -31.59 10.66
CA SER A 495 21.54 -31.12 11.78
C SER A 495 20.05 -31.30 11.47
N LYS A 496 19.46 -32.38 11.97
CA LYS A 496 18.06 -32.74 11.70
C LYS A 496 17.08 -31.97 12.60
N VAL A 497 15.92 -31.59 12.07
CA VAL A 497 14.79 -31.15 12.90
C VAL A 497 14.28 -32.34 13.69
N THR A 498 14.12 -32.19 14.99
CA THR A 498 13.78 -33.29 15.89
C THR A 498 12.35 -33.16 16.40
N LEU A 499 11.53 -34.19 16.18
CA LEU A 499 10.16 -34.30 16.70
C LEU A 499 10.13 -35.42 17.75
N ARG A 500 9.66 -35.12 18.96
CA ARG A 500 9.61 -36.04 20.11
C ARG A 500 8.33 -35.88 20.90
N SER A 501 7.92 -36.96 21.56
CA SER A 501 6.94 -36.91 22.65
C SER A 501 7.60 -36.49 23.96
N SER A 502 6.86 -35.81 24.84
CA SER A 502 7.28 -35.44 26.20
C SER A 502 7.38 -36.64 27.15
N ALA A 503 6.79 -37.79 26.79
CA ALA A 503 6.85 -39.04 27.54
C ALA A 503 7.01 -40.27 26.60
N ALA A 504 7.13 -41.47 27.17
CA ALA A 504 7.24 -42.72 26.43
C ALA A 504 5.89 -43.24 25.87
N SER A 505 5.05 -42.33 25.36
CA SER A 505 3.76 -42.59 24.72
C SER A 505 3.57 -41.64 23.54
N ASP A 506 2.70 -42.00 22.60
CA ASP A 506 2.61 -41.29 21.33
C ASP A 506 1.93 -39.91 21.45
N TRP A 507 2.33 -38.98 20.58
CA TRP A 507 1.55 -37.80 20.19
C TRP A 507 0.92 -38.06 18.81
N PHE A 508 -0.20 -37.40 18.49
CA PHE A 508 -0.98 -37.69 17.29
C PHE A 508 -0.90 -36.54 16.28
N LEU A 509 -0.73 -36.88 14.99
CA LEU A 509 -0.70 -35.93 13.87
C LEU A 509 -1.64 -36.39 12.75
N ASN A 510 -2.78 -35.72 12.59
CA ASN A 510 -3.77 -36.08 11.58
C ASN A 510 -3.66 -35.12 10.39
N LEU A 511 -3.43 -35.64 9.19
CA LEU A 511 -3.30 -34.85 7.97
C LEU A 511 -4.47 -35.14 7.02
N ASP A 512 -5.12 -34.10 6.52
CA ASP A 512 -6.00 -34.23 5.36
C ASP A 512 -5.20 -34.68 4.12
N GLU A 513 -5.85 -35.40 3.20
CA GLU A 513 -5.21 -35.92 1.97
C GLU A 513 -4.67 -34.82 1.06
N THR A 514 -5.29 -33.63 1.11
CA THR A 514 -4.88 -32.46 0.33
C THR A 514 -3.74 -31.65 0.97
N VAL A 515 -3.31 -31.99 2.19
CA VAL A 515 -2.17 -31.30 2.85
C VAL A 515 -0.91 -31.49 2.01
N GLU A 516 -0.28 -30.36 1.68
CA GLU A 516 1.05 -30.34 1.07
C GLU A 516 2.10 -30.75 2.12
N LYS A 517 2.89 -31.77 1.78
CA LYS A 517 3.85 -32.38 2.70
C LYS A 517 5.27 -32.19 2.16
N ASP A 518 6.09 -31.51 2.92
CA ASP A 518 7.49 -31.33 2.61
C ASP A 518 8.36 -31.62 3.83
N VAL A 519 8.72 -32.90 3.98
CA VAL A 519 9.33 -33.43 5.19
C VAL A 519 10.66 -34.07 4.88
N GLU A 520 11.75 -33.42 5.29
CA GLU A 520 13.11 -33.84 4.97
C GLU A 520 14.11 -33.53 6.08
N TYR A 521 15.08 -34.45 6.26
CA TYR A 521 16.08 -34.39 7.33
C TYR A 521 15.44 -34.20 8.72
N VAL A 522 14.36 -34.94 8.99
CA VAL A 522 13.74 -34.98 10.31
C VAL A 522 14.18 -36.19 11.11
N ASN A 523 14.10 -36.10 12.42
CA ASN A 523 14.30 -37.21 13.34
C ASN A 523 13.05 -37.35 14.21
N VAL A 524 12.30 -38.44 14.05
CA VAL A 524 10.96 -38.60 14.65
C VAL A 524 10.93 -39.78 15.61
N LYS A 525 10.26 -39.63 16.76
CA LYS A 525 10.02 -40.69 17.73
C LYS A 525 8.65 -40.52 18.39
N HIS A 526 7.94 -41.63 18.65
CA HIS A 526 6.65 -41.64 19.35
C HIS A 526 5.58 -40.78 18.66
N SER A 527 5.46 -40.86 17.33
CA SER A 527 4.45 -40.12 16.55
C SER A 527 3.45 -41.07 15.90
N ASN A 528 2.16 -40.84 16.09
CA ASN A 528 1.10 -41.59 15.44
C ASN A 528 0.33 -40.72 14.45
N ALA A 529 0.55 -40.94 13.15
CA ALA A 529 -0.13 -40.23 12.06
C ALA A 529 -1.25 -41.04 11.39
N SER A 530 -1.75 -42.11 12.02
CA SER A 530 -2.75 -43.02 11.42
C SER A 530 -4.16 -42.42 11.27
N GLY A 531 -4.42 -41.25 11.86
CA GLY A 531 -5.70 -40.55 11.71
C GLY A 531 -5.80 -39.69 10.45
N GLY A 532 -4.85 -39.76 9.54
CA GLY A 532 -4.84 -39.01 8.28
C GLY A 532 -3.93 -39.62 7.21
N ASP A 533 -3.55 -38.83 6.21
CA ASP A 533 -2.70 -39.27 5.10
C ASP A 533 -1.27 -39.61 5.55
N LYS A 534 -0.63 -40.55 4.84
CA LYS A 534 0.70 -41.06 5.15
C LYS A 534 1.76 -39.98 4.97
N ILE A 535 2.73 -39.91 5.89
CA ILE A 535 3.83 -38.94 5.82
C ILE A 535 5.08 -39.60 5.25
N ILE A 536 5.56 -39.11 4.11
CA ILE A 536 6.84 -39.54 3.52
C ILE A 536 7.94 -38.58 4.00
N ALA A 537 8.85 -39.08 4.85
CA ALA A 537 9.98 -38.34 5.41
C ALA A 537 11.28 -38.72 4.69
N ARG A 538 11.86 -37.77 3.96
CA ARG A 538 13.04 -37.97 3.10
C ARG A 538 14.33 -37.75 3.89
N ASN A 539 15.37 -38.55 3.62
CA ASN A 539 16.69 -38.45 4.27
C ASN A 539 16.62 -38.36 5.82
N SER A 540 15.59 -38.99 6.39
CA SER A 540 15.15 -38.79 7.77
C SER A 540 15.51 -39.98 8.66
N THR A 541 15.44 -39.79 9.98
CA THR A 541 15.73 -40.84 10.97
C THR A 541 14.46 -41.27 11.68
N ASN A 542 14.14 -42.56 11.59
CA ASN A 542 13.13 -43.19 12.42
C ASN A 542 13.76 -43.64 13.75
N SER A 543 13.52 -42.89 14.83
CA SER A 543 14.03 -43.23 16.17
C SER A 543 13.11 -44.17 16.96
N GLY A 544 12.10 -44.76 16.29
CA GLY A 544 11.20 -45.78 16.82
C GLY A 544 9.80 -45.26 17.19
N ASN A 545 8.84 -46.19 17.21
CA ASN A 545 7.43 -45.96 17.57
C ASN A 545 6.78 -44.85 16.73
N ASN A 546 6.91 -44.94 15.40
CA ASN A 546 6.23 -44.05 14.47
C ASN A 546 5.22 -44.85 13.64
N THR A 547 3.97 -44.41 13.58
CA THR A 547 2.88 -45.08 12.84
C THR A 547 2.41 -44.19 11.71
N ASN A 548 2.19 -44.76 10.50
CA ASN A 548 1.83 -44.05 9.27
C ASN A 548 2.90 -43.05 8.76
N TRP A 549 4.16 -43.33 9.09
CA TRP A 549 5.34 -42.64 8.57
C TRP A 549 6.15 -43.58 7.67
N GLU A 550 6.53 -43.10 6.50
CA GLU A 550 7.43 -43.77 5.58
C GLU A 550 8.75 -43.01 5.51
N PHE A 551 9.88 -43.68 5.77
CA PHE A 551 11.19 -43.06 5.77
C PHE A 551 11.97 -43.54 4.55
N ILE A 552 12.27 -42.62 3.63
CA ILE A 552 13.02 -42.92 2.40
C ILE A 552 14.35 -42.18 2.39
N THR A 553 15.34 -42.75 1.71
CA THR A 553 16.60 -42.08 1.40
C THR A 553 16.54 -41.63 -0.05
N VAL A 554 16.73 -40.33 -0.31
CA VAL A 554 16.86 -39.83 -1.68
C VAL A 554 18.33 -39.89 -2.07
N VAL A 555 18.61 -40.53 -3.20
CA VAL A 555 19.96 -40.58 -3.75
C VAL A 555 20.20 -39.28 -4.54
N PRO A 556 21.19 -38.44 -4.18
CA PRO A 556 21.45 -37.22 -4.93
C PRO A 556 21.74 -37.52 -6.40
N GLY A 557 21.06 -36.82 -7.31
CA GLY A 557 21.14 -37.05 -8.76
C GLY A 557 20.29 -38.19 -9.30
N GLU A 558 19.40 -38.79 -8.48
CA GLU A 558 18.42 -39.77 -8.95
C GLU A 558 17.51 -39.15 -10.03
N SER A 559 17.25 -39.91 -11.09
CA SER A 559 16.38 -39.44 -12.17
C SER A 559 14.92 -39.73 -11.84
N ILE A 560 14.08 -38.71 -11.85
CA ILE A 560 12.64 -38.81 -11.67
C ILE A 560 11.94 -38.39 -12.96
N VAL A 561 11.04 -39.24 -13.44
CA VAL A 561 10.40 -39.11 -14.76
C VAL A 561 8.93 -38.78 -14.58
N TRP A 562 8.49 -37.71 -15.24
CA TRP A 562 7.07 -37.36 -15.31
C TRP A 562 6.30 -38.38 -16.14
N THR A 563 5.23 -38.93 -15.58
CA THR A 563 4.31 -39.85 -16.27
C THR A 563 3.04 -39.14 -16.73
N GLY A 564 2.54 -38.16 -15.96
CA GLY A 564 1.34 -37.38 -16.28
C GLY A 564 0.08 -38.23 -16.41
N THR A 565 0.03 -39.37 -15.72
CA THR A 565 -1.03 -40.38 -15.88
C THR A 565 -2.35 -39.97 -15.26
N GLU A 566 -2.34 -39.18 -14.19
CA GLU A 566 -3.56 -38.77 -13.48
C GLU A 566 -4.04 -37.39 -13.96
N ASN A 567 -3.16 -36.39 -13.91
CA ASN A 567 -3.48 -35.00 -14.26
C ASN A 567 -2.18 -34.18 -14.44
N SER A 568 -2.30 -32.85 -14.47
CA SER A 568 -1.18 -31.92 -14.68
C SER A 568 -0.52 -31.40 -13.38
N LEU A 569 -0.95 -31.86 -12.20
CA LEU A 569 -0.50 -31.34 -10.91
C LEU A 569 0.89 -31.85 -10.54
N TRP A 570 1.86 -30.94 -10.39
CA TRP A 570 3.27 -31.24 -10.14
C TRP A 570 3.53 -32.01 -8.83
N TYR A 571 2.79 -31.70 -7.76
CA TYR A 571 3.02 -32.25 -6.43
C TYR A 571 2.49 -33.69 -6.24
N LEU A 572 1.62 -34.15 -7.15
CA LEU A 572 0.96 -35.45 -6.99
C LEU A 572 1.93 -36.58 -7.30
N SER A 573 2.13 -37.47 -6.33
CA SER A 573 3.14 -38.53 -6.40
C SER A 573 2.92 -39.52 -7.55
N GLU A 574 1.66 -39.72 -7.91
CA GLU A 574 1.14 -40.62 -8.94
C GLU A 574 1.48 -40.15 -10.36
N ASN A 575 1.82 -38.87 -10.53
CA ASN A 575 2.32 -38.33 -11.81
C ASN A 575 3.84 -38.54 -12.00
N TRP A 576 4.49 -39.26 -11.08
CA TRP A 576 5.94 -39.52 -11.11
C TRP A 576 6.24 -41.01 -10.99
N ASN A 577 7.24 -41.48 -11.73
CA ASN A 577 7.64 -42.90 -11.75
C ASN A 577 8.12 -43.45 -10.40
N LEU A 578 8.62 -42.59 -9.50
CA LEU A 578 9.11 -42.96 -8.16
C LEU A 578 8.02 -42.87 -7.08
N LEU A 579 6.77 -42.58 -7.46
CA LEU A 579 5.65 -42.41 -6.53
C LEU A 579 5.95 -41.39 -5.42
N ARG A 580 6.60 -40.28 -5.79
CA ARG A 580 6.91 -39.12 -4.95
C ARG A 580 7.10 -37.89 -5.83
N ALA A 581 6.86 -36.69 -5.29
CA ALA A 581 7.22 -35.46 -5.97
C ALA A 581 8.77 -35.29 -6.07
N PRO A 582 9.29 -34.53 -7.04
CA PRO A 582 10.71 -34.23 -7.16
C PRO A 582 11.24 -33.43 -5.97
N VAL A 583 12.52 -33.62 -5.68
CA VAL A 583 13.24 -32.90 -4.63
C VAL A 583 14.45 -32.15 -5.20
N GLU A 584 15.06 -31.32 -4.37
CA GLU A 584 16.16 -30.41 -4.71
C GLU A 584 17.47 -31.06 -5.19
N THR A 585 17.53 -32.39 -5.29
CA THR A 585 18.68 -33.13 -5.84
C THR A 585 18.31 -34.03 -7.02
N ASP A 586 17.03 -34.11 -7.41
CA ASP A 586 16.59 -34.99 -8.49
C ASP A 586 16.92 -34.42 -9.87
N VAL A 587 17.29 -35.30 -10.79
CA VAL A 587 17.34 -34.99 -12.22
C VAL A 587 15.94 -35.21 -12.78
N ILE A 588 15.24 -34.13 -13.11
CA ILE A 588 13.88 -34.19 -13.62
C ILE A 588 13.92 -34.46 -15.12
N ILE A 589 13.13 -35.44 -15.55
CA ILE A 589 12.95 -35.80 -16.95
C ILE A 589 11.49 -35.61 -17.33
N ILE A 590 11.21 -34.75 -18.30
CA ILE A 590 9.88 -34.61 -18.91
C ILE A 590 9.91 -35.23 -20.32
N PRO A 591 9.32 -36.43 -20.51
CA PRO A 591 9.38 -37.13 -21.79
C PRO A 591 8.34 -36.62 -22.79
N ALA A 592 8.52 -36.99 -24.05
CA ALA A 592 7.53 -36.78 -25.09
C ALA A 592 6.30 -37.70 -24.94
N GLY A 593 5.14 -37.27 -25.44
CA GLY A 593 3.93 -38.11 -25.54
C GLY A 593 3.16 -38.35 -24.23
N CYS A 594 3.37 -37.54 -23.18
CA CYS A 594 2.56 -37.60 -21.96
C CYS A 594 1.11 -37.19 -22.23
N ALA A 595 0.15 -37.84 -21.57
CA ALA A 595 -1.27 -37.51 -21.69
C ALA A 595 -1.58 -36.12 -21.09
N ASN A 596 -0.94 -35.81 -19.96
CA ASN A 596 -1.02 -34.52 -19.28
C ASN A 596 0.40 -34.03 -19.00
N TYR A 597 0.73 -32.82 -19.44
CA TYR A 597 2.00 -32.19 -19.11
C TYR A 597 1.90 -31.36 -17.83
N PRO A 598 3.03 -31.05 -17.17
CA PRO A 598 3.00 -30.32 -15.91
C PRO A 598 2.52 -28.87 -16.08
N VAL A 599 1.66 -28.46 -15.16
CA VAL A 599 1.18 -27.08 -14.99
C VAL A 599 1.48 -26.66 -13.57
N PHE A 600 2.18 -25.55 -13.39
CA PHE A 600 2.56 -25.09 -12.06
C PHE A 600 1.40 -24.39 -11.34
N ASP A 601 1.41 -24.54 -10.02
CA ASP A 601 0.44 -24.03 -9.05
C ASP A 601 1.10 -23.24 -7.91
N VAL A 602 2.43 -23.33 -7.80
CA VAL A 602 3.31 -22.57 -6.90
C VAL A 602 4.70 -22.44 -7.56
N ASP A 603 5.52 -21.51 -7.10
CA ASP A 603 6.92 -21.39 -7.52
C ASP A 603 7.72 -22.68 -7.25
N ARG A 604 8.46 -23.19 -8.24
CA ARG A 604 9.22 -24.44 -8.10
C ARG A 604 10.73 -24.19 -8.17
N THR A 605 11.47 -24.89 -7.33
CA THR A 605 12.94 -24.99 -7.40
C THR A 605 13.33 -26.43 -7.66
N VAL A 606 14.16 -26.67 -8.68
CA VAL A 606 14.57 -28.00 -9.13
C VAL A 606 16.09 -28.06 -9.29
N TYR A 607 16.67 -29.26 -9.17
CA TYR A 607 18.11 -29.43 -9.32
C TYR A 607 18.54 -29.29 -10.78
N ARG A 608 18.14 -30.26 -11.60
CA ARG A 608 18.44 -30.34 -13.04
C ARG A 608 17.17 -30.68 -13.80
N LEU A 609 17.00 -30.08 -14.97
CA LEU A 609 15.84 -30.30 -15.84
C LEU A 609 16.28 -30.78 -17.23
N ASN A 610 15.76 -31.92 -17.65
CA ASN A 610 15.93 -32.46 -19.00
C ASN A 610 14.55 -32.64 -19.64
N MET A 611 14.30 -31.96 -20.77
CA MET A 611 13.05 -32.07 -21.53
C MET A 611 13.32 -32.64 -22.91
N GLU A 612 12.55 -33.64 -23.30
CA GLU A 612 12.57 -34.20 -24.65
C GLU A 612 11.86 -33.28 -25.67
N PRO A 613 12.13 -33.44 -26.98
CA PRO A 613 11.35 -32.78 -28.03
C PRO A 613 9.84 -33.00 -27.86
N ASP A 614 9.04 -31.99 -28.23
CA ASP A 614 7.57 -31.95 -28.11
C ASP A 614 7.00 -32.02 -26.67
N ALA A 615 7.83 -32.18 -25.64
CA ALA A 615 7.41 -32.01 -24.26
C ALA A 615 7.15 -30.54 -23.92
N PHE A 616 6.27 -30.24 -22.96
CA PHE A 616 6.12 -28.87 -22.48
C PHE A 616 5.93 -28.78 -20.96
N ILE A 617 6.28 -27.62 -20.39
CA ILE A 617 5.93 -27.20 -19.03
C ILE A 617 5.22 -25.86 -19.14
N ASP A 618 4.05 -25.74 -18.51
CA ASP A 618 3.34 -24.47 -18.35
C ASP A 618 3.61 -23.89 -16.96
N LEU A 619 4.29 -22.75 -16.92
CA LEU A 619 4.61 -22.06 -15.68
C LEU A 619 3.38 -21.43 -15.02
N ASN A 620 2.32 -21.15 -15.78
CA ASN A 620 1.01 -20.73 -15.24
C ASN A 620 1.07 -19.64 -14.15
N HIS A 621 1.81 -18.55 -14.41
CA HIS A 621 2.05 -17.43 -13.51
C HIS A 621 2.99 -17.69 -12.31
N PHE A 622 3.69 -18.83 -12.28
CA PHE A 622 4.67 -19.19 -11.23
C PHE A 622 6.11 -19.25 -11.73
N ASN A 623 7.07 -19.03 -10.84
CA ASN A 623 8.49 -19.02 -11.17
C ASN A 623 9.10 -20.43 -11.18
N LEU A 624 10.14 -20.63 -11.99
CA LEU A 624 10.96 -21.84 -12.02
C LEU A 624 12.42 -21.50 -11.78
N THR A 625 13.00 -22.02 -10.69
CA THR A 625 14.43 -21.95 -10.40
C THR A 625 15.12 -23.28 -10.67
N ILE A 626 16.20 -23.27 -11.44
CA ILE A 626 17.02 -24.43 -11.77
C ILE A 626 18.44 -24.21 -11.21
N VAL A 627 18.80 -24.99 -10.20
CA VAL A 627 20.02 -24.73 -9.41
C VAL A 627 21.30 -25.32 -10.04
N ASP A 628 21.17 -26.32 -10.90
CA ASP A 628 22.23 -26.88 -11.73
C ASP A 628 21.95 -26.56 -13.21
N SER A 629 21.96 -27.55 -14.10
CA SER A 629 21.86 -27.36 -15.54
C SER A 629 20.46 -27.66 -16.08
N ALA A 630 20.13 -27.05 -17.23
CA ALA A 630 18.89 -27.32 -17.96
C ALA A 630 19.18 -27.67 -19.42
N GLN A 631 18.61 -28.78 -19.88
CA GLN A 631 18.55 -29.15 -21.30
C GLN A 631 17.07 -29.15 -21.72
N ILE A 632 16.68 -28.19 -22.54
CA ILE A 632 15.30 -27.92 -22.90
C ILE A 632 15.17 -28.11 -24.41
N SER A 633 14.91 -29.34 -24.85
CA SER A 633 14.53 -29.62 -26.24
C SER A 633 13.01 -29.56 -26.45
N GLY A 634 12.23 -29.36 -25.40
CA GLY A 634 10.78 -29.12 -25.44
C GLY A 634 10.41 -27.63 -25.37
N SER A 635 9.20 -27.32 -24.87
CA SER A 635 8.67 -25.96 -24.78
C SER A 635 8.46 -25.51 -23.33
N ILE A 636 9.03 -24.36 -22.94
CA ILE A 636 8.62 -23.67 -21.72
C ILE A 636 7.59 -22.60 -22.08
N ILE A 637 6.41 -22.68 -21.47
CA ILE A 637 5.30 -21.75 -21.68
C ILE A 637 5.22 -20.82 -20.48
N THR A 638 5.35 -19.52 -20.74
CA THR A 638 5.11 -18.45 -19.75
C THR A 638 3.82 -17.71 -20.11
N ARG A 639 3.07 -17.20 -19.13
CA ARG A 639 1.75 -16.56 -19.29
C ARG A 639 1.68 -15.13 -18.75
N GLY A 640 2.76 -14.61 -18.17
CA GLY A 640 2.85 -13.28 -17.59
C GLY A 640 4.29 -12.94 -17.22
N LYS A 641 4.52 -12.51 -15.97
CA LYS A 641 5.81 -12.06 -15.44
C LYS A 641 6.66 -13.18 -14.81
N GLU A 642 6.46 -14.44 -15.19
CA GLU A 642 7.19 -15.55 -14.58
C GLU A 642 8.70 -15.40 -14.77
N THR A 643 9.47 -15.87 -13.79
CA THR A 643 10.93 -15.90 -13.85
C THR A 643 11.40 -17.33 -14.09
N LEU A 644 12.14 -17.53 -15.17
CA LEU A 644 12.99 -18.70 -15.37
C LEU A 644 14.39 -18.37 -14.85
N HIS A 645 14.70 -18.84 -13.64
CA HIS A 645 15.93 -18.54 -12.93
C HIS A 645 16.94 -19.70 -13.09
N ILE A 646 18.10 -19.40 -13.68
CA ILE A 646 19.16 -20.39 -13.99
C ILE A 646 20.43 -20.05 -13.23
N LEU A 647 20.94 -21.01 -12.45
CA LEU A 647 22.17 -20.86 -11.67
C LEU A 647 23.44 -21.45 -12.34
N ARG A 648 23.30 -22.37 -13.32
CA ARG A 648 24.43 -22.93 -14.10
C ARG A 648 24.19 -22.84 -15.62
N ASN A 649 24.32 -23.96 -16.34
CA ASN A 649 24.27 -24.00 -17.80
C ASN A 649 22.82 -24.15 -18.28
N LEU A 650 22.51 -23.55 -19.43
CA LEU A 650 21.22 -23.64 -20.09
C LEU A 650 21.43 -23.98 -21.56
N ASP A 651 20.70 -24.95 -22.07
CA ASP A 651 20.71 -25.32 -23.48
C ASP A 651 19.29 -25.49 -24.02
N PHE A 652 18.90 -24.64 -24.97
CA PHE A 652 17.60 -24.64 -25.65
C PHE A 652 17.64 -25.30 -27.04
N VAL A 653 18.71 -26.03 -27.40
CA VAL A 653 18.78 -26.69 -28.72
C VAL A 653 17.60 -27.65 -28.93
N GLY A 654 16.86 -27.40 -30.02
CA GLY A 654 15.66 -28.13 -30.40
C GLY A 654 14.38 -27.71 -29.66
N GLY A 655 14.49 -26.82 -28.66
CA GLY A 655 13.37 -26.38 -27.85
C GLY A 655 12.71 -25.09 -28.33
N SER A 656 11.70 -24.66 -27.57
CA SER A 656 11.00 -23.40 -27.76
C SER A 656 10.75 -22.69 -26.44
N PHE A 657 10.56 -21.38 -26.51
CA PHE A 657 10.22 -20.53 -25.37
C PHE A 657 9.14 -19.54 -25.79
N ILE A 658 8.05 -19.44 -25.03
CA ILE A 658 7.04 -18.40 -25.21
C ILE A 658 7.40 -17.23 -24.28
N PRO A 659 7.79 -16.05 -24.81
CA PRO A 659 8.37 -14.99 -23.97
C PRO A 659 7.40 -14.32 -23.01
N SER A 660 6.16 -14.09 -23.43
CA SER A 660 5.15 -13.29 -22.69
C SER A 660 5.79 -12.03 -22.06
N PHE A 661 5.62 -11.80 -20.75
CA PHE A 661 6.24 -10.71 -19.99
C PHE A 661 7.36 -11.24 -19.06
N SER A 662 7.88 -12.43 -19.34
CA SER A 662 8.73 -13.20 -18.44
C SER A 662 10.18 -12.66 -18.32
N THR A 663 10.88 -13.13 -17.29
CA THR A 663 12.32 -12.85 -17.11
C THR A 663 13.13 -14.13 -17.16
N LEU A 664 14.10 -14.21 -18.08
CA LEU A 664 15.21 -15.15 -17.96
C LEU A 664 16.25 -14.54 -17.02
N LEU A 665 16.33 -15.06 -15.79
CA LEU A 665 17.28 -14.60 -14.78
C LEU A 665 18.51 -15.53 -14.77
N LEU A 666 19.68 -14.96 -15.02
CA LEU A 666 20.96 -15.65 -14.99
C LEU A 666 21.75 -15.21 -13.75
N GLU A 667 21.78 -16.06 -12.74
CA GLU A 667 22.55 -15.87 -11.50
C GLU A 667 23.54 -17.04 -11.31
N GLY A 668 24.34 -17.02 -10.25
CA GLY A 668 25.15 -18.16 -9.83
C GLY A 668 26.61 -17.83 -9.59
N THR A 669 27.35 -18.85 -9.15
CA THR A 669 28.80 -18.76 -8.92
C THR A 669 29.54 -19.59 -9.97
N GLY A 670 30.47 -18.96 -10.69
CA GLY A 670 31.26 -19.60 -11.74
C GLY A 670 30.68 -19.48 -13.16
N VAL A 671 31.36 -20.13 -14.11
CA VAL A 671 31.08 -19.99 -15.56
C VAL A 671 29.74 -20.65 -15.92
N GLN A 672 28.92 -19.94 -16.69
CA GLN A 672 27.67 -20.42 -17.26
C GLN A 672 27.79 -20.47 -18.78
N ASN A 673 27.50 -21.63 -19.37
CA ASN A 673 27.33 -21.78 -20.82
C ASN A 673 25.84 -21.69 -21.13
N ILE A 674 25.45 -20.66 -21.87
CA ILE A 674 24.06 -20.31 -22.16
C ILE A 674 23.85 -20.40 -23.65
N ASN A 675 23.12 -21.43 -24.09
CA ASN A 675 22.74 -21.62 -25.48
C ASN A 675 21.25 -21.34 -25.63
N LEU A 676 20.93 -20.16 -26.18
CA LEU A 676 19.57 -19.67 -26.38
C LEU A 676 18.98 -20.04 -27.74
N ALA A 677 19.73 -20.73 -28.60
CA ALA A 677 19.27 -21.28 -29.87
C ALA A 677 18.52 -20.29 -30.78
N ASN A 678 18.92 -19.00 -30.80
CA ASN A 678 18.26 -17.91 -31.55
C ASN A 678 16.79 -17.67 -31.16
N LEU A 679 16.36 -18.11 -29.98
CA LEU A 679 15.02 -17.86 -29.46
C LEU A 679 14.84 -16.41 -28.98
N SER A 680 13.57 -16.02 -28.89
CA SER A 680 13.15 -14.78 -28.24
C SER A 680 12.96 -14.98 -26.74
N PHE A 681 13.33 -13.97 -25.97
CA PHE A 681 13.05 -13.81 -24.56
C PHE A 681 12.55 -12.39 -24.34
N TYR A 682 11.69 -12.20 -23.34
CA TYR A 682 11.15 -10.87 -23.09
C TYR A 682 12.19 -9.98 -22.40
N ARG A 683 12.56 -10.32 -21.16
CA ARG A 683 13.69 -9.73 -20.45
C ARG A 683 14.75 -10.79 -20.18
N ILE A 684 16.02 -10.43 -20.36
CA ILE A 684 17.16 -11.20 -19.87
C ILE A 684 17.87 -10.36 -18.81
N GLN A 685 17.87 -10.86 -17.57
CA GLN A 685 18.51 -10.21 -16.44
C GLN A 685 19.71 -11.02 -15.97
N ILE A 686 20.84 -10.36 -15.74
CA ILE A 686 22.10 -11.01 -15.38
C ILE A 686 22.58 -10.47 -14.04
N LEU A 687 22.70 -11.37 -13.07
CA LEU A 687 23.18 -11.12 -11.71
C LEU A 687 24.45 -11.92 -11.36
N ASN A 688 24.96 -12.77 -12.26
CA ASN A 688 26.23 -13.47 -12.05
C ASN A 688 27.41 -12.47 -12.00
N GLN A 689 28.04 -12.36 -10.82
CA GLN A 689 29.11 -11.39 -10.52
C GLN A 689 30.50 -12.02 -10.32
N THR A 690 30.61 -13.35 -10.39
CA THR A 690 31.86 -14.07 -10.08
C THR A 690 32.38 -14.90 -11.23
N GLY A 691 31.50 -15.38 -12.10
CA GLY A 691 31.86 -16.15 -13.29
C GLY A 691 31.58 -15.39 -14.59
N SER A 692 31.83 -16.09 -15.70
CA SER A 692 31.50 -15.59 -17.03
C SER A 692 30.18 -16.20 -17.49
N VAL A 693 29.27 -15.38 -18.01
CA VAL A 693 28.10 -15.83 -18.76
C VAL A 693 28.49 -15.88 -20.23
N ILE A 694 28.57 -17.09 -20.80
CA ILE A 694 29.03 -17.35 -22.16
C ILE A 694 27.83 -17.69 -23.04
N PHE A 695 27.43 -16.76 -23.90
CA PHE A 695 26.38 -16.98 -24.90
C PHE A 695 26.94 -17.76 -26.09
N GLN A 696 26.39 -18.97 -26.29
CA GLN A 696 26.85 -19.95 -27.29
C GLN A 696 26.20 -19.76 -28.67
N ASP A 697 25.06 -19.09 -28.72
CA ASP A 697 24.27 -18.79 -29.92
C ASP A 697 23.60 -17.42 -29.78
N GLY A 698 23.03 -16.91 -30.87
CA GLY A 698 22.29 -15.66 -30.87
C GLY A 698 20.99 -15.74 -30.06
N PHE A 699 20.38 -14.58 -29.82
CA PHE A 699 19.09 -14.44 -29.15
C PHE A 699 18.42 -13.10 -29.45
N THR A 700 17.13 -13.03 -29.16
CA THR A 700 16.37 -11.77 -29.15
C THR A 700 15.89 -11.46 -27.73
N ALA A 701 16.18 -10.26 -27.23
CA ALA A 701 15.58 -9.69 -26.02
C ALA A 701 14.52 -8.66 -26.45
N GLU A 702 13.25 -9.06 -26.42
CA GLU A 702 12.12 -8.26 -26.93
C GLU A 702 11.85 -6.99 -26.10
N ARG A 703 12.31 -6.96 -24.83
CA ARG A 703 12.25 -5.78 -23.96
C ARG A 703 13.63 -5.29 -23.59
N GLU A 704 14.41 -6.08 -22.85
CA GLU A 704 15.59 -5.57 -22.18
C GLU A 704 16.65 -6.63 -21.92
N LEU A 705 17.91 -6.27 -22.15
CA LEU A 705 19.07 -6.93 -21.54
C LEU A 705 19.55 -6.06 -20.36
N LEU A 706 19.44 -6.60 -19.15
CA LEU A 706 19.70 -5.90 -17.90
C LEU A 706 20.90 -6.51 -17.15
N CYS A 707 21.96 -5.73 -16.91
CA CYS A 707 22.99 -6.05 -15.90
C CYS A 707 23.38 -4.79 -15.11
N LYS A 708 23.13 -4.79 -13.80
CA LYS A 708 23.43 -3.68 -12.88
C LYS A 708 24.15 -4.13 -11.60
N PRO A 709 25.43 -4.55 -11.67
CA PRO A 709 26.13 -5.04 -10.49
C PRO A 709 26.42 -3.91 -9.50
N LEU A 710 25.94 -4.07 -8.26
CA LEU A 710 26.25 -3.18 -7.12
C LEU A 710 27.68 -3.38 -6.59
N SER A 711 28.31 -4.52 -6.88
CA SER A 711 29.73 -4.81 -6.63
C SER A 711 30.18 -5.98 -7.52
N GLY A 712 31.48 -6.26 -7.59
CA GLY A 712 32.01 -7.40 -8.37
C GLY A 712 32.06 -7.16 -9.89
N THR A 713 32.18 -8.24 -10.68
CA THR A 713 32.30 -8.16 -12.15
C THR A 713 31.25 -9.03 -12.86
N CYS A 714 30.35 -8.41 -13.61
CA CYS A 714 29.43 -9.07 -14.54
C CYS A 714 30.18 -9.30 -15.86
N ASN A 715 30.64 -10.53 -16.14
CA ASN A 715 31.45 -10.82 -17.33
C ASN A 715 30.65 -11.56 -18.40
N LEU A 716 30.28 -10.84 -19.46
CA LEU A 716 29.49 -11.36 -20.59
C LEU A 716 30.42 -11.68 -21.76
N VAL A 717 30.37 -12.93 -22.20
CA VAL A 717 31.18 -13.45 -23.30
C VAL A 717 30.26 -13.93 -24.40
N PHE A 718 30.49 -13.49 -25.62
CA PHE A 718 29.66 -13.82 -26.78
C PHE A 718 30.50 -14.62 -27.76
N LYS A 719 29.97 -15.75 -28.24
CA LYS A 719 30.64 -16.52 -29.30
C LYS A 719 30.81 -15.67 -30.55
N ASN A 720 31.98 -15.76 -31.18
CA ASN A 720 32.28 -15.01 -32.40
C ASN A 720 31.17 -15.16 -33.47
N GLY A 721 30.74 -14.02 -34.02
CA GLY A 721 29.79 -13.95 -35.14
C GLY A 721 28.32 -14.10 -34.79
N ILE A 722 27.96 -14.39 -33.52
CA ILE A 722 26.55 -14.46 -33.12
C ILE A 722 25.89 -13.08 -33.13
N TYR A 723 24.56 -13.07 -33.19
CA TYR A 723 23.75 -11.85 -33.16
C TYR A 723 22.93 -11.79 -31.88
N ALA A 724 23.05 -10.68 -31.16
CA ALA A 724 22.13 -10.30 -30.08
C ALA A 724 21.24 -9.16 -30.56
N TYR A 725 19.95 -9.45 -30.75
CA TYR A 725 18.93 -8.45 -31.07
C TYR A 725 18.28 -7.99 -29.78
N ILE A 726 18.46 -6.72 -29.43
CA ILE A 726 18.05 -6.20 -28.12
C ILE A 726 17.20 -4.97 -28.37
N ARG A 727 16.04 -4.90 -27.72
CA ARG A 727 15.28 -3.65 -27.74
C ARG A 727 15.96 -2.61 -26.86
N ASP A 728 15.96 -2.80 -25.53
CA ASP A 728 16.62 -1.89 -24.60
C ASP A 728 17.88 -2.52 -23.97
N LEU A 729 18.95 -1.73 -23.87
CA LEU A 729 20.22 -2.14 -23.28
C LEU A 729 20.48 -1.34 -22.00
N SER A 730 20.38 -2.01 -20.84
CA SER A 730 20.59 -1.43 -19.52
C SER A 730 21.79 -2.05 -18.83
N LEU A 731 22.96 -1.44 -19.01
CA LEU A 731 24.23 -1.88 -18.46
C LEU A 731 24.82 -0.76 -17.61
N TYR A 732 24.72 -0.88 -16.28
CA TYR A 732 25.10 0.22 -15.39
C TYR A 732 25.90 -0.26 -14.18
N SER A 733 26.97 0.44 -13.82
CA SER A 733 27.69 0.17 -12.57
C SER A 733 28.33 1.43 -11.97
N THR A 734 28.17 1.63 -10.66
CA THR A 734 28.79 2.71 -9.87
C THR A 734 30.07 2.28 -9.18
N SER A 735 30.21 1.00 -8.83
CA SER A 735 31.29 0.43 -8.02
C SER A 735 31.77 -0.95 -8.49
N GLY A 736 31.04 -1.61 -9.40
CA GLY A 736 31.41 -2.88 -10.04
C GLY A 736 31.96 -2.69 -11.45
N THR A 737 31.97 -3.75 -12.26
CA THR A 737 32.34 -3.67 -13.69
C THR A 737 31.47 -4.61 -14.53
N VAL A 738 30.87 -4.10 -15.60
CA VAL A 738 30.25 -4.93 -16.64
C VAL A 738 31.25 -5.08 -17.80
N LYS A 739 31.63 -6.32 -18.13
CA LYS A 739 32.52 -6.63 -19.25
C LYS A 739 31.74 -7.29 -20.36
N LEU A 740 31.91 -6.82 -21.60
CA LEU A 740 31.36 -7.43 -22.80
C LEU A 740 32.51 -7.75 -23.75
N ARG A 741 32.67 -9.01 -24.12
CA ARG A 741 33.74 -9.42 -25.04
C ARG A 741 33.36 -10.59 -25.92
N SER A 742 34.08 -10.74 -27.03
CA SER A 742 34.06 -11.97 -27.80
C SER A 742 34.77 -13.12 -27.06
N ASP A 743 34.38 -14.36 -27.37
CA ASP A 743 35.12 -15.55 -26.99
C ASP A 743 36.45 -15.71 -27.77
N SER A 744 36.55 -15.03 -28.92
CA SER A 744 37.66 -15.13 -29.86
C SER A 744 38.24 -13.73 -30.12
N SER A 745 39.28 -13.35 -29.38
CA SER A 745 39.89 -12.01 -29.46
C SER A 745 40.20 -11.59 -30.90
N GLY A 746 39.84 -10.35 -31.26
CA GLY A 746 40.00 -9.81 -32.61
C GLY A 746 38.84 -10.14 -33.57
N ASN A 747 37.91 -11.01 -33.19
CA ASN A 747 36.74 -11.35 -34.00
C ASN A 747 35.45 -10.89 -33.30
N ALA A 748 34.68 -10.04 -33.97
CA ALA A 748 33.55 -9.37 -33.33
C ALA A 748 32.29 -10.26 -33.22
N TRP A 749 31.54 -10.08 -32.14
CA TRP A 749 30.13 -10.47 -32.05
C TRP A 749 29.24 -9.30 -32.49
N ASN A 750 28.02 -9.58 -32.92
CA ASN A 750 27.13 -8.58 -33.49
C ASN A 750 26.02 -8.18 -32.50
N LEU A 751 25.86 -6.87 -32.31
CA LEU A 751 24.86 -6.28 -31.43
C LEU A 751 23.92 -5.40 -32.26
N ALA A 752 22.62 -5.58 -32.11
CA ALA A 752 21.61 -4.73 -32.73
C ALA A 752 20.67 -4.19 -31.64
N VAL A 753 20.91 -2.96 -31.18
CA VAL A 753 20.02 -2.28 -30.23
C VAL A 753 19.06 -1.36 -30.98
N SER A 754 17.75 -1.56 -30.79
CA SER A 754 16.72 -0.78 -31.49
C SER A 754 16.03 0.30 -30.63
N GLY A 755 16.15 0.21 -29.31
CA GLY A 755 15.47 1.06 -28.33
C GLY A 755 16.42 1.83 -27.40
N TYR A 756 16.05 1.90 -26.12
CA TYR A 756 16.74 2.70 -25.12
C TYR A 756 18.11 2.09 -24.75
N ARG A 757 19.07 2.94 -24.38
CA ARG A 757 20.47 2.56 -24.09
C ARG A 757 20.94 3.31 -22.84
N SER A 758 20.85 2.68 -21.68
CA SER A 758 21.49 3.16 -20.44
C SER A 758 22.77 2.38 -20.23
N VAL A 759 23.89 2.95 -20.68
CA VAL A 759 25.18 2.25 -20.65
C VAL A 759 26.23 3.11 -19.95
N ALA A 760 26.62 2.71 -18.75
CA ALA A 760 27.67 3.38 -17.98
C ALA A 760 28.54 2.41 -17.17
N GLY A 761 29.83 2.74 -17.02
CA GLY A 761 30.77 1.92 -16.25
C GLY A 761 31.10 0.57 -16.90
N VAL A 762 30.98 0.46 -18.24
CA VAL A 762 31.18 -0.79 -18.98
C VAL A 762 32.58 -0.87 -19.62
N ASN A 763 33.08 -2.09 -19.81
CA ASN A 763 34.30 -2.37 -20.57
C ASN A 763 33.96 -3.31 -21.73
N VAL A 764 34.16 -2.85 -22.96
CA VAL A 764 33.71 -3.56 -24.16
C VAL A 764 34.90 -3.83 -25.08
N SER A 765 34.97 -5.05 -25.62
CA SER A 765 35.85 -5.40 -26.73
C SER A 765 35.14 -6.25 -27.77
N ASP A 766 35.62 -6.19 -29.02
CA ASP A 766 35.19 -7.05 -30.12
C ASP A 766 33.66 -7.04 -30.33
N CYS A 767 33.02 -5.87 -30.27
CA CYS A 767 31.57 -5.72 -30.47
C CYS A 767 31.26 -4.87 -31.72
N ASN A 768 30.56 -5.45 -32.70
CA ASN A 768 30.00 -4.71 -33.82
C ASN A 768 28.55 -4.33 -33.55
N ALA A 769 28.31 -3.09 -33.09
CA ALA A 769 26.97 -2.56 -32.84
C ALA A 769 26.34 -1.86 -34.05
N SER A 770 26.94 -1.97 -35.25
CA SER A 770 26.53 -1.22 -36.45
C SER A 770 25.18 -1.67 -37.02
N TYR A 771 24.62 -2.78 -36.54
CA TYR A 771 23.29 -3.28 -36.94
C TYR A 771 22.15 -2.59 -36.19
N GLY A 772 22.45 -1.77 -35.18
CA GLY A 772 21.47 -1.00 -34.42
C GLY A 772 21.90 0.46 -34.22
N LEU A 773 21.30 1.12 -33.24
CA LEU A 773 21.63 2.49 -32.88
C LEU A 773 23.01 2.57 -32.18
N ALA A 774 23.72 3.69 -32.37
CA ALA A 774 25.06 3.89 -31.81
C ALA A 774 25.08 3.85 -30.27
N ILE A 775 25.87 2.99 -29.62
CA ILE A 775 25.83 2.86 -28.16
C ILE A 775 26.62 3.99 -27.50
N LEU A 776 25.94 4.83 -26.73
CA LEU A 776 26.53 5.88 -25.91
C LEU A 776 26.95 5.25 -24.58
N ALA A 777 28.26 5.19 -24.30
CA ALA A 777 28.81 4.53 -23.13
C ALA A 777 29.55 5.52 -22.22
N GLU A 778 28.91 5.88 -21.12
CA GLU A 778 29.45 6.85 -20.14
C GLU A 778 30.40 6.19 -19.14
N SER A 779 31.40 6.91 -18.66
CA SER A 779 32.41 6.40 -17.71
C SER A 779 32.95 5.01 -18.09
N SER A 780 33.10 4.76 -19.40
CA SER A 780 33.30 3.42 -19.96
C SER A 780 34.64 3.26 -20.67
N VAL A 781 35.10 2.02 -20.79
CA VAL A 781 36.39 1.64 -21.36
C VAL A 781 36.20 0.98 -22.73
N ASN A 782 36.85 1.54 -23.74
CA ASN A 782 37.00 0.91 -25.05
C ASN A 782 38.22 -0.01 -25.05
N ALA A 783 38.03 -1.32 -24.87
CA ALA A 783 39.10 -2.31 -24.89
C ALA A 783 39.49 -2.80 -26.30
N GLY A 784 38.94 -2.19 -27.35
CA GLY A 784 39.36 -2.38 -28.75
C GLY A 784 38.36 -3.15 -29.62
N ASN A 785 38.46 -2.95 -30.94
CA ASN A 785 37.65 -3.60 -31.98
C ASN A 785 36.12 -3.43 -31.80
N ASN A 786 35.69 -2.25 -31.38
CA ASN A 786 34.27 -1.90 -31.24
C ASN A 786 33.83 -0.98 -32.38
N GLN A 787 32.66 -1.26 -32.98
CA GLN A 787 32.05 -0.44 -34.03
C GLN A 787 30.70 0.10 -33.56
N ASN A 788 30.40 1.35 -33.92
CA ASN A 788 29.15 2.04 -33.54
C ASN A 788 28.98 2.25 -32.01
N TRP A 789 30.10 2.40 -31.29
CA TRP A 789 30.14 2.79 -29.88
C TRP A 789 30.75 4.19 -29.73
N ILE A 790 30.13 5.04 -28.92
CA ILE A 790 30.56 6.39 -28.59
C ILE A 790 30.91 6.41 -27.10
N PHE A 791 32.20 6.40 -26.78
CA PHE A 791 32.68 6.36 -25.40
C PHE A 791 32.87 7.76 -24.84
N ASN A 792 32.33 7.99 -23.64
CA ASN A 792 32.46 9.23 -22.86
C ASN A 792 32.09 10.50 -23.66
N PRO A 793 30.86 10.59 -24.20
CA PRO A 793 30.42 11.77 -24.94
C PRO A 793 30.42 13.02 -24.03
N PRO A 794 30.62 14.24 -24.58
CA PRO A 794 30.54 15.48 -23.81
C PRO A 794 29.10 15.68 -23.27
N ILE A 795 28.99 15.99 -21.98
CA ILE A 795 27.71 16.16 -21.25
C ILE A 795 27.78 17.48 -20.45
N THR A 796 26.67 18.21 -20.42
CA THR A 796 26.50 19.40 -19.57
C THR A 796 25.59 19.06 -18.40
N ARG A 797 26.06 19.27 -17.17
CA ARG A 797 25.34 18.87 -15.94
C ARG A 797 24.84 20.08 -15.16
N TRP A 798 23.59 20.02 -14.70
CA TRP A 798 23.01 21.04 -13.83
C TRP A 798 23.63 21.01 -12.44
N THR A 799 24.08 22.16 -11.96
CA THR A 799 24.58 22.35 -10.60
C THR A 799 23.63 23.19 -9.74
N GLY A 800 22.88 24.11 -10.37
CA GLY A 800 21.88 24.95 -9.70
C GLY A 800 22.44 25.80 -8.55
N THR A 801 23.74 26.13 -8.58
CA THR A 801 24.45 26.74 -7.44
C THR A 801 24.08 28.20 -7.19
N GLN A 802 23.61 28.93 -8.21
CA GLN A 802 23.28 30.35 -8.09
C GLN A 802 21.79 30.59 -7.90
N ASN A 803 20.96 29.96 -8.74
CA ASN A 803 19.49 30.12 -8.74
C ASN A 803 18.84 29.03 -9.61
N THR A 804 17.54 29.13 -9.84
CA THR A 804 16.76 28.13 -10.59
C THR A 804 16.75 28.32 -12.11
N ASN A 805 17.37 29.39 -12.64
CA ASN A 805 17.24 29.79 -14.04
C ASN A 805 18.14 28.94 -14.97
N PHE A 806 17.53 28.29 -15.96
CA PHE A 806 18.22 27.52 -17.01
C PHE A 806 19.27 28.35 -17.77
N PHE A 807 19.01 29.64 -18.03
CA PHE A 807 19.86 30.48 -18.87
C PHE A 807 21.02 31.16 -18.13
N ASN A 808 21.22 30.84 -16.85
CA ASN A 808 22.42 31.27 -16.13
C ASN A 808 23.54 30.24 -16.34
N ALA A 809 24.60 30.65 -17.06
CA ALA A 809 25.73 29.79 -17.38
C ALA A 809 26.42 29.21 -16.11
N ASP A 810 26.43 29.96 -15.00
CA ASP A 810 27.05 29.53 -13.74
C ASP A 810 26.28 28.42 -13.02
N ASN A 811 25.05 28.10 -13.46
CA ASN A 811 24.31 26.95 -12.96
C ASN A 811 24.69 25.64 -13.67
N TRP A 812 25.62 25.65 -14.63
CA TRP A 812 26.01 24.48 -15.43
C TRP A 812 27.47 24.08 -15.23
N SER A 813 27.77 22.80 -15.47
CA SER A 813 29.14 22.28 -15.56
C SER A 813 29.31 21.53 -16.89
N PRO A 814 30.18 22.00 -17.81
CA PRO A 814 30.93 23.26 -17.74
C PRO A 814 30.00 24.49 -17.69
N ALA A 815 30.50 25.65 -17.25
CA ALA A 815 29.73 26.89 -17.06
C ALA A 815 29.30 27.55 -18.40
N VAL A 816 28.47 26.84 -19.15
CA VAL A 816 27.94 27.18 -20.46
C VAL A 816 26.48 26.75 -20.49
N VAL A 817 25.59 27.62 -20.96
CA VAL A 817 24.17 27.30 -21.12
C VAL A 817 24.02 26.25 -22.24
N PRO A 818 23.43 25.07 -21.98
CA PRO A 818 23.20 24.07 -23.00
C PRO A 818 22.27 24.57 -24.12
N GLY A 819 22.52 24.15 -25.35
CA GLY A 819 21.70 24.36 -26.52
C GLY A 819 21.31 23.05 -27.23
N PRO A 820 20.72 23.14 -28.45
CA PRO A 820 20.13 21.99 -29.15
C PRO A 820 21.08 20.83 -29.48
N GLY A 821 22.39 21.06 -29.45
CA GLY A 821 23.42 20.05 -29.69
C GLY A 821 23.97 19.39 -28.41
N ASP A 822 23.52 19.83 -27.24
CA ASP A 822 24.10 19.41 -25.96
C ASP A 822 23.25 18.35 -25.25
N ARG A 823 23.93 17.37 -24.65
CA ARG A 823 23.32 16.34 -23.79
C ARG A 823 23.32 16.86 -22.35
N VAL A 824 22.17 16.81 -21.69
CA VAL A 824 21.96 17.45 -20.39
C VAL A 824 21.58 16.42 -19.32
N ILE A 825 22.24 16.50 -18.17
CA ILE A 825 21.90 15.72 -16.96
C ILE A 825 21.50 16.65 -15.83
N ILE A 826 20.40 16.31 -15.14
CA ILE A 826 19.89 16.98 -13.94
C ILE A 826 19.65 15.95 -12.84
N ASP A 827 20.59 15.85 -11.90
CA ASP A 827 20.65 14.79 -10.87
C ASP A 827 20.81 15.34 -9.44
N THR A 828 20.56 16.64 -9.24
CA THR A 828 20.64 17.33 -7.95
C THR A 828 19.28 17.83 -7.49
N ALA A 829 19.01 17.85 -6.18
CA ALA A 829 17.80 18.41 -5.58
C ALA A 829 17.60 19.93 -5.82
N LYS A 830 18.58 20.63 -6.44
CA LYS A 830 18.44 22.07 -6.75
C LYS A 830 17.44 22.27 -7.89
N PRO A 831 16.32 22.99 -7.66
CA PRO A 831 15.25 23.09 -8.63
C PRO A 831 15.67 23.86 -9.89
N LEU A 832 15.23 23.38 -11.05
CA LEU A 832 15.34 24.09 -12.32
C LEU A 832 13.96 24.59 -12.73
N ILE A 833 13.82 25.89 -12.99
CA ILE A 833 12.59 26.50 -13.48
C ILE A 833 12.89 27.32 -14.73
N SER A 834 12.16 27.06 -15.81
CA SER A 834 12.23 27.88 -17.03
C SER A 834 10.88 28.46 -17.40
N TYR A 835 10.88 29.72 -17.86
CA TYR A 835 9.73 30.42 -18.42
C TYR A 835 9.92 30.75 -19.92
N VAL A 836 11.04 30.32 -20.51
CA VAL A 836 11.41 30.56 -21.90
C VAL A 836 11.68 29.20 -22.57
N PRO A 837 11.36 29.02 -23.86
CA PRO A 837 11.58 27.73 -24.53
C PRO A 837 13.02 27.23 -24.42
N ILE A 838 13.18 25.92 -24.18
CA ILE A 838 14.47 25.23 -24.10
C ILE A 838 14.57 24.24 -25.25
N SER A 839 15.77 24.12 -25.81
CA SER A 839 16.07 23.11 -26.82
C SER A 839 17.42 22.46 -26.51
N VAL A 840 17.42 21.14 -26.37
CA VAL A 840 18.60 20.32 -26.05
C VAL A 840 18.66 19.08 -26.95
N LEU A 841 19.82 18.43 -27.03
CA LEU A 841 19.97 17.19 -27.79
C LEU A 841 19.32 16.03 -27.05
N ASP A 842 19.69 15.82 -25.79
CA ASP A 842 19.19 14.73 -24.93
C ASP A 842 19.03 15.27 -23.50
N LEU A 843 18.03 14.80 -22.77
CA LEU A 843 17.77 15.25 -21.40
C LEU A 843 17.53 14.07 -20.47
N THR A 844 18.34 13.97 -19.42
CA THR A 844 18.19 12.98 -18.35
C THR A 844 17.95 13.67 -17.01
N ILE A 845 16.93 13.24 -16.27
CA ILE A 845 16.54 13.78 -14.95
C ILE A 845 16.47 12.65 -13.93
N GLY A 846 17.12 12.81 -12.77
CA GLY A 846 17.09 11.81 -11.68
C GLY A 846 18.30 10.87 -11.66
N GLY A 847 18.17 9.75 -10.94
CA GLY A 847 19.17 8.68 -10.87
C GLY A 847 20.18 8.80 -9.71
N GLY A 848 20.03 9.79 -8.84
CA GLY A 848 20.80 9.96 -7.60
C GLY A 848 19.96 9.70 -6.35
N SER A 849 20.57 9.83 -5.17
CA SER A 849 19.89 9.73 -3.87
C SER A 849 18.96 10.92 -3.58
N GLU A 850 19.01 11.96 -4.40
CA GLU A 850 18.30 13.22 -4.25
C GLU A 850 17.14 13.30 -5.27
N THR A 851 16.13 14.11 -5.00
CA THR A 851 14.94 14.29 -5.86
C THR A 851 15.04 15.57 -6.70
N PRO A 852 15.62 15.54 -7.91
CA PRO A 852 15.64 16.71 -8.79
C PRO A 852 14.23 17.10 -9.24
N SER A 853 13.92 18.39 -9.15
CA SER A 853 12.65 18.98 -9.60
C SER A 853 12.88 19.95 -10.75
N VAL A 854 12.31 19.63 -11.91
CA VAL A 854 12.42 20.42 -13.14
C VAL A 854 11.03 20.90 -13.54
N THR A 855 10.83 22.22 -13.65
CA THR A 855 9.56 22.82 -14.08
C THR A 855 9.77 23.69 -15.32
N ILE A 856 9.18 23.31 -16.44
CA ILE A 856 9.24 24.07 -17.69
C ILE A 856 7.85 24.69 -17.97
N ASN A 857 7.76 26.01 -17.85
CA ASN A 857 6.58 26.83 -18.12
C ASN A 857 6.50 27.32 -19.58
N ALA A 858 7.30 26.74 -20.48
CA ALA A 858 7.41 27.06 -21.90
C ALA A 858 7.64 25.76 -22.69
N GLN A 859 7.78 25.85 -24.01
CA GLN A 859 8.06 24.69 -24.87
C GLN A 859 9.43 24.07 -24.53
N LEU A 860 9.46 22.75 -24.30
CA LEU A 860 10.68 21.95 -24.27
C LEU A 860 10.81 21.18 -25.58
N ASN A 861 11.95 21.33 -26.26
CA ASN A 861 12.31 20.51 -27.41
C ASN A 861 13.54 19.66 -27.07
N VAL A 862 13.40 18.34 -27.14
CA VAL A 862 14.52 17.40 -26.99
C VAL A 862 14.71 16.68 -28.30
N THR A 863 15.86 16.84 -28.96
CA THR A 863 16.04 16.34 -30.34
C THR A 863 16.19 14.81 -30.40
N GLU A 864 16.75 14.20 -29.37
CA GLU A 864 16.89 12.75 -29.18
C GLU A 864 15.96 12.29 -28.04
N ASN A 865 16.50 11.80 -26.92
CA ASN A 865 15.71 11.12 -25.90
C ASN A 865 15.50 11.99 -24.66
N LEU A 866 14.35 11.80 -24.04
CA LEU A 866 14.07 12.29 -22.69
C LEU A 866 13.98 11.09 -21.74
N THR A 867 14.79 11.10 -20.70
CA THR A 867 14.84 10.03 -19.69
C THR A 867 14.54 10.61 -18.31
N ILE A 868 13.56 10.02 -17.62
CA ILE A 868 13.25 10.32 -16.23
C ILE A 868 13.58 9.07 -15.41
N LEU A 869 14.64 9.16 -14.62
CA LEU A 869 15.13 8.11 -13.74
C LEU A 869 14.42 8.17 -12.38
N GLU A 870 14.75 7.22 -11.50
CA GLU A 870 14.32 7.20 -10.09
C GLU A 870 14.54 8.58 -9.43
N ASN A 871 13.57 8.99 -8.61
CA ASN A 871 13.50 10.31 -7.94
C ASN A 871 13.41 11.52 -8.89
N GLY A 872 13.40 11.33 -10.21
CA GLY A 872 13.25 12.41 -11.17
C GLY A 872 11.81 12.93 -11.23
N LEU A 873 11.62 14.25 -11.07
CA LEU A 873 10.34 14.93 -11.27
C LEU A 873 10.44 15.96 -12.41
N LEU A 874 9.72 15.72 -13.50
CA LEU A 874 9.56 16.67 -14.60
C LEU A 874 8.13 17.21 -14.63
N THR A 875 7.99 18.53 -14.57
CA THR A 875 6.73 19.26 -14.70
C THR A 875 6.73 20.08 -16.00
N LEU A 876 5.84 19.75 -16.93
CA LEU A 876 5.66 20.47 -18.21
C LEU A 876 4.28 21.13 -18.25
N ASN A 877 4.25 22.42 -18.55
CA ASN A 877 3.00 23.20 -18.55
C ASN A 877 2.58 23.66 -19.94
N GLN A 878 3.40 23.45 -20.97
CA GLN A 878 3.17 23.90 -22.35
C GLN A 878 3.51 22.78 -23.33
N PRO A 879 2.92 22.81 -24.55
CA PRO A 879 3.21 21.82 -25.60
C PRO A 879 4.70 21.67 -25.84
N SER A 880 5.18 20.43 -25.83
CA SER A 880 6.60 20.08 -25.91
C SER A 880 6.82 18.90 -26.86
N GLU A 881 8.03 18.79 -27.42
CA GLU A 881 8.36 17.80 -28.45
C GLU A 881 9.63 17.01 -28.09
N ILE A 882 9.54 15.69 -28.21
CA ILE A 882 10.66 14.75 -28.08
C ILE A 882 10.89 14.10 -29.44
N GLY A 883 12.06 14.33 -30.03
CA GLY A 883 12.42 13.90 -31.37
C GLY A 883 12.72 12.41 -31.50
N ASN A 884 12.94 11.71 -30.38
CA ASN A 884 13.06 10.26 -30.34
C ASN A 884 12.23 9.66 -29.19
N ASN A 885 12.83 8.93 -28.24
CA ASN A 885 12.09 8.20 -27.21
C ASN A 885 11.92 9.01 -25.92
N LEU A 886 10.79 8.80 -25.23
CA LEU A 886 10.60 9.16 -23.82
C LEU A 886 10.59 7.89 -22.97
N HIS A 887 11.46 7.80 -21.97
CA HIS A 887 11.47 6.71 -20.99
C HIS A 887 11.31 7.24 -19.57
N ILE A 888 10.27 6.79 -18.88
CA ILE A 888 10.05 7.01 -17.45
C ILE A 888 10.36 5.69 -16.74
N HIS A 889 11.47 5.65 -16.01
CA HIS A 889 11.87 4.48 -15.21
C HIS A 889 11.10 4.40 -13.89
N ALA A 890 11.27 3.28 -13.19
CA ALA A 890 10.74 3.08 -11.84
C ALA A 890 11.10 4.25 -10.91
N GLY A 891 10.09 4.79 -10.21
CA GLY A 891 10.23 5.94 -9.32
C GLY A 891 10.33 7.31 -10.02
N GLY A 892 10.37 7.36 -11.36
CA GLY A 892 10.34 8.60 -12.14
C GLY A 892 8.91 9.13 -12.32
N THR A 893 8.74 10.47 -12.30
CA THR A 893 7.42 11.11 -12.44
C THR A 893 7.44 12.24 -13.48
N LEU A 894 6.49 12.17 -14.42
CA LEU A 894 6.14 13.24 -15.35
C LEU A 894 4.76 13.81 -15.03
N THR A 895 4.63 15.13 -15.01
CA THR A 895 3.38 15.80 -14.65
C THR A 895 3.26 17.20 -15.26
N HIS A 896 2.15 17.89 -14.97
CA HIS A 896 1.99 19.32 -15.16
C HIS A 896 1.68 20.02 -13.81
N SER A 897 1.71 21.35 -13.78
CA SER A 897 1.37 22.16 -12.61
C SER A 897 -0.14 22.23 -12.40
N VAL A 898 -0.59 22.46 -11.17
CA VAL A 898 -2.02 22.63 -10.86
C VAL A 898 -2.61 23.83 -11.61
N ASN A 899 -3.84 23.72 -12.11
CA ASN A 899 -4.59 24.86 -12.64
C ASN A 899 -5.23 25.64 -11.47
N ARG A 900 -5.15 26.99 -11.50
CA ARG A 900 -5.48 27.83 -10.34
C ARG A 900 -6.84 28.52 -10.41
N SER A 901 -7.41 28.75 -11.60
CA SER A 901 -8.78 29.22 -11.74
C SER A 901 -9.32 29.09 -13.17
N VAL A 902 -10.65 29.05 -13.30
CA VAL A 902 -11.35 29.14 -14.61
C VAL A 902 -11.08 30.46 -15.35
N ALA A 903 -10.80 31.55 -14.63
CA ALA A 903 -10.53 32.86 -15.23
C ALA A 903 -9.20 32.91 -16.00
N LEU A 904 -8.27 32.01 -15.66
CA LEU A 904 -7.01 31.84 -16.37
C LEU A 904 -7.13 30.83 -17.52
N GLY A 905 -8.21 30.05 -17.56
CA GLY A 905 -8.41 28.96 -18.51
C GLY A 905 -7.61 27.69 -18.16
N GLU A 906 -7.62 26.72 -19.08
CA GLU A 906 -6.90 25.44 -18.92
C GLU A 906 -5.42 25.57 -19.29
N THR A 907 -4.69 26.40 -18.54
CA THR A 907 -3.31 26.84 -18.83
C THR A 907 -2.25 25.75 -18.73
N ASN A 908 -2.43 24.79 -17.81
CA ASN A 908 -1.48 23.72 -17.57
C ASN A 908 -2.10 22.41 -18.03
N LYS A 909 -1.52 21.81 -19.07
CA LYS A 909 -1.81 20.46 -19.56
C LYS A 909 -0.49 19.80 -19.89
N LEU A 910 -0.44 18.47 -19.75
CA LEU A 910 0.67 17.71 -20.29
C LEU A 910 0.37 17.43 -21.76
N ASP A 911 0.98 18.20 -22.67
CA ASP A 911 0.82 18.06 -24.12
C ASP A 911 2.16 17.73 -24.76
N LEU A 912 2.30 16.49 -25.23
CA LEU A 912 3.57 15.95 -25.72
C LEU A 912 3.44 15.27 -27.07
N THR A 913 4.29 15.70 -28.00
CA THR A 913 4.58 14.96 -29.22
C THR A 913 5.89 14.19 -29.06
N ILE A 914 5.86 12.88 -29.29
CA ILE A 914 7.00 11.96 -29.19
C ILE A 914 7.14 11.29 -30.56
N LEU A 915 8.22 11.62 -31.28
CA LEU A 915 8.45 11.10 -32.63
C LEU A 915 8.99 9.66 -32.64
N GLY A 916 9.45 9.15 -31.49
CA GLY A 916 9.80 7.75 -31.25
C GLY A 916 8.76 7.03 -30.39
N ASN A 917 9.24 6.28 -29.39
CA ASN A 917 8.43 5.47 -28.48
C ASN A 917 8.30 6.11 -27.08
N LEU A 918 7.24 5.73 -26.36
CA LEU A 918 7.02 6.05 -24.96
C LEU A 918 7.09 4.78 -24.12
N PHE A 919 7.98 4.74 -23.13
CA PHE A 919 8.11 3.66 -22.16
C PHE A 919 7.89 4.16 -20.74
N ILE A 920 6.99 3.50 -20.01
CA ILE A 920 6.74 3.74 -18.59
C ILE A 920 6.93 2.42 -17.86
N ASP A 921 8.04 2.30 -17.13
CA ASP A 921 8.35 1.09 -16.35
C ASP A 921 7.42 0.97 -15.12
N GLU A 922 7.45 -0.20 -14.46
CA GLU A 922 6.80 -0.42 -13.16
C GLU A 922 7.23 0.67 -12.16
N ASP A 923 6.30 1.18 -11.36
CA ASP A 923 6.45 2.36 -10.49
C ASP A 923 6.78 3.71 -11.16
N GLY A 924 7.01 3.75 -12.48
CA GLY A 924 7.09 4.98 -13.26
C GLY A 924 5.71 5.58 -13.51
N LYS A 925 5.60 6.92 -13.51
CA LYS A 925 4.28 7.60 -13.53
C LYS A 925 4.21 8.79 -14.48
N ILE A 926 3.14 8.86 -15.27
CA ILE A 926 2.57 10.10 -15.78
C ILE A 926 1.34 10.41 -14.93
N ASP A 927 1.40 11.43 -14.08
CA ASP A 927 0.35 11.67 -13.09
C ASP A 927 -0.16 13.11 -13.12
N ALA A 928 -1.41 13.30 -13.53
CA ALA A 928 -2.13 14.56 -13.55
C ALA A 928 -3.30 14.58 -12.54
N THR A 929 -3.29 13.70 -11.54
CA THR A 929 -4.36 13.57 -10.53
C THR A 929 -4.57 14.85 -9.72
N GLY A 930 -5.82 15.30 -9.62
CA GLY A 930 -6.19 16.50 -8.88
C GLY A 930 -5.67 17.83 -9.45
N LYS A 931 -5.17 17.84 -10.70
CA LYS A 931 -4.56 19.03 -11.34
C LYS A 931 -5.46 19.76 -12.33
N GLY A 932 -6.73 19.39 -12.40
CA GLY A 932 -7.77 20.02 -13.20
C GLY A 932 -8.29 21.30 -12.58
N PHE A 933 -9.57 21.63 -12.82
CA PHE A 933 -10.13 22.85 -12.24
C PHE A 933 -10.14 22.78 -10.71
N PRO A 934 -9.87 23.91 -10.02
CA PRO A 934 -9.97 23.99 -8.57
C PRO A 934 -11.37 23.67 -8.05
N THR A 935 -11.48 23.54 -6.72
CA THR A 935 -12.77 23.32 -6.05
C THR A 935 -13.82 24.35 -6.47
N LYS A 936 -15.05 23.87 -6.70
CA LYS A 936 -16.22 24.67 -7.12
C LYS A 936 -16.01 25.43 -8.44
N GLN A 937 -15.19 24.90 -9.34
CA GLN A 937 -14.91 25.51 -10.63
C GLN A 937 -14.92 24.48 -11.77
N GLY A 938 -15.16 24.96 -12.99
CA GLY A 938 -15.26 24.16 -14.22
C GLY A 938 -16.70 23.94 -14.67
N THR A 939 -16.90 23.66 -15.97
CA THR A 939 -18.22 23.48 -16.61
C THR A 939 -19.11 22.46 -15.88
N GLY A 940 -18.52 21.35 -15.42
CA GLY A 940 -19.24 20.28 -14.74
C GLY A 940 -19.34 20.46 -13.22
N THR A 941 -19.00 21.63 -12.66
CA THR A 941 -19.13 21.87 -11.22
C THR A 941 -20.61 21.96 -10.80
N ALA A 942 -20.93 21.50 -9.59
CA ALA A 942 -22.28 21.61 -9.03
C ALA A 942 -22.52 23.04 -8.50
N GLU A 943 -23.72 23.60 -8.73
CA GLU A 943 -24.05 24.98 -8.32
C GLU A 943 -24.05 25.21 -6.80
N VAL A 944 -24.25 24.15 -5.99
CA VAL A 944 -24.39 24.27 -4.53
C VAL A 944 -23.41 23.34 -3.79
N THR A 945 -23.72 22.04 -3.73
CA THR A 945 -22.92 20.99 -3.07
C THR A 945 -23.08 19.68 -3.84
N GLY A 946 -21.99 19.11 -4.34
CA GLY A 946 -22.05 17.89 -5.14
C GLY A 946 -20.70 17.51 -5.76
N GLY A 947 -20.58 16.25 -6.16
CA GLY A 947 -19.47 15.79 -6.97
C GLY A 947 -19.50 16.44 -8.34
N ALA A 948 -18.34 16.69 -8.93
CA ALA A 948 -18.26 17.30 -10.25
C ALA A 948 -18.45 16.27 -11.37
N SER A 949 -18.94 16.76 -12.51
CA SER A 949 -19.13 16.03 -13.75
C SER A 949 -17.96 16.26 -14.72
N TYR A 950 -17.69 15.28 -15.59
CA TYR A 950 -16.91 15.48 -16.83
C TYR A 950 -17.29 14.44 -17.88
N GLY A 951 -16.74 13.23 -17.78
CA GLY A 951 -17.07 12.09 -18.63
C GLY A 951 -18.39 11.42 -18.23
N GLY A 952 -18.65 11.34 -16.93
CA GLY A 952 -19.96 11.01 -16.36
C GLY A 952 -20.56 12.17 -15.57
N LEU A 953 -21.76 11.97 -15.01
CA LEU A 953 -22.37 12.93 -14.09
C LEU A 953 -21.89 12.74 -12.66
N GLY A 954 -21.48 13.82 -12.00
CA GLY A 954 -21.25 13.80 -10.55
C GLY A 954 -22.55 13.56 -9.77
N ASP A 955 -22.43 13.03 -8.56
CA ASP A 955 -23.60 12.89 -7.68
C ASP A 955 -23.87 14.21 -6.91
N PRO A 956 -25.08 14.81 -6.96
CA PRO A 956 -25.47 16.05 -6.30
C PRO A 956 -26.21 15.78 -4.98
N MET A 957 -26.09 14.59 -4.39
CA MET A 957 -26.70 14.27 -3.10
C MET A 957 -28.24 14.39 -3.06
N GLY A 958 -28.94 13.90 -4.08
CA GLY A 958 -30.42 13.91 -4.09
C GLY A 958 -31.07 15.25 -4.46
N ALA A 959 -30.31 16.32 -4.72
CA ALA A 959 -30.83 17.52 -5.38
C ALA A 959 -31.01 17.23 -6.89
N THR A 960 -32.25 17.16 -7.36
CA THR A 960 -32.55 16.78 -8.76
C THR A 960 -32.33 17.91 -9.77
N THR A 961 -32.04 19.14 -9.33
CA THR A 961 -32.01 20.35 -10.19
C THR A 961 -30.66 21.07 -10.28
N TYR A 962 -29.60 20.61 -9.60
CA TYR A 962 -28.34 21.37 -9.46
C TYR A 962 -27.07 20.55 -9.77
N ARG A 963 -27.02 19.84 -10.91
CA ARG A 963 -25.83 19.11 -11.41
C ARG A 963 -25.16 19.90 -12.54
N GLY A 964 -23.83 19.97 -12.55
CA GLY A 964 -23.08 20.40 -13.74
C GLY A 964 -23.12 19.32 -14.84
N PRO A 965 -23.15 19.70 -16.14
CA PRO A 965 -23.27 18.75 -17.23
C PRO A 965 -21.99 17.93 -17.49
N CYS A 966 -22.13 16.81 -18.21
CA CYS A 966 -21.01 16.21 -18.93
C CYS A 966 -20.57 17.13 -20.07
N TYR A 967 -19.26 17.25 -20.31
CA TYR A 967 -18.70 18.11 -21.38
C TYR A 967 -17.46 17.48 -22.04
N GLY A 968 -17.10 17.96 -23.23
CA GLY A 968 -15.92 17.56 -23.98
C GLY A 968 -16.16 16.41 -24.98
N SER A 969 -15.18 16.18 -25.86
CA SER A 969 -15.21 15.12 -26.87
C SER A 969 -14.98 13.74 -26.25
N VAL A 970 -15.66 12.70 -26.75
CA VAL A 970 -15.40 11.30 -26.36
C VAL A 970 -14.28 10.66 -27.18
N ILE A 971 -14.06 11.11 -28.43
CA ILE A 971 -13.06 10.54 -29.32
C ILE A 971 -11.71 11.29 -29.30
N ALA A 972 -11.70 12.53 -28.80
CA ALA A 972 -10.52 13.38 -28.69
C ALA A 972 -10.62 14.30 -27.45
N PRO A 973 -10.69 13.74 -26.22
CA PRO A 973 -10.83 14.51 -25.00
C PRO A 973 -9.58 15.37 -24.76
N THR A 974 -9.76 16.66 -24.51
CA THR A 974 -8.64 17.57 -24.20
C THR A 974 -8.86 18.42 -22.96
N ASN A 975 -10.06 18.38 -22.39
CA ASN A 975 -10.44 19.25 -21.29
C ASN A 975 -10.00 18.70 -19.94
N ILE A 976 -9.57 19.57 -19.03
CA ILE A 976 -9.33 19.17 -17.64
C ILE A 976 -10.67 18.92 -16.91
N GLY A 977 -10.66 18.02 -15.93
CA GLY A 977 -11.83 17.68 -15.11
C GLY A 977 -12.28 18.85 -14.22
N SER A 978 -13.58 18.90 -13.92
CA SER A 978 -14.17 19.94 -13.06
C SER A 978 -13.91 19.63 -11.58
N GLY A 979 -13.72 20.67 -10.78
CA GLY A 979 -13.57 20.54 -9.34
C GLY A 979 -14.93 20.43 -8.66
N GLY A 980 -15.04 19.47 -7.74
CA GLY A 980 -16.20 19.35 -6.87
C GLY A 980 -16.11 20.36 -5.73
N SER A 981 -17.06 20.33 -4.81
CA SER A 981 -17.05 21.27 -3.68
C SER A 981 -15.91 21.05 -2.69
N GLY A 982 -15.30 19.85 -2.66
CA GLY A 982 -14.24 19.48 -1.73
C GLY A 982 -12.86 19.27 -2.36
N THR A 983 -12.78 18.83 -3.62
CA THR A 983 -11.49 18.58 -4.29
C THR A 983 -11.46 19.05 -5.75
N ALA A 984 -10.25 19.30 -6.27
CA ALA A 984 -10.02 19.66 -7.66
C ALA A 984 -10.27 18.48 -8.61
N GLY A 985 -10.59 18.76 -9.87
CA GLY A 985 -10.73 17.74 -10.91
C GLY A 985 -9.38 17.17 -11.35
N GLY A 986 -9.40 16.13 -12.19
CA GLY A 986 -8.19 15.59 -12.82
C GLY A 986 -7.66 16.48 -13.94
N GLY A 987 -6.34 16.47 -14.17
CA GLY A 987 -5.70 17.24 -15.23
C GLY A 987 -5.92 16.67 -16.64
N ALA A 988 -5.09 17.07 -17.59
CA ALA A 988 -5.15 16.55 -18.96
C ALA A 988 -3.77 16.04 -19.41
N VAL A 989 -3.78 14.82 -19.95
CA VAL A 989 -2.62 14.14 -20.54
C VAL A 989 -2.90 13.89 -22.02
N LEU A 990 -2.20 14.62 -22.88
CA LEU A 990 -2.32 14.58 -24.34
C LEU A 990 -0.99 14.08 -24.90
N LEU A 991 -1.00 12.88 -25.49
CA LEU A 991 0.19 12.20 -25.98
C LEU A 991 0.00 11.87 -27.46
N LYS A 992 0.94 12.31 -28.28
CA LYS A 992 1.05 11.92 -29.68
C LYS A 992 2.38 11.20 -29.89
N VAL A 993 2.34 9.87 -29.91
CA VAL A 993 3.48 8.98 -30.05
C VAL A 993 3.48 8.39 -31.46
N THR A 994 4.58 8.49 -32.19
CA THR A 994 4.65 7.92 -33.55
C THR A 994 4.92 6.41 -33.51
N GLY A 995 5.71 5.97 -32.52
CA GLY A 995 6.05 4.56 -32.29
C GLY A 995 5.15 3.87 -31.26
N GLU A 996 5.71 2.93 -30.52
CA GLU A 996 5.04 2.19 -29.44
C GLU A 996 4.83 3.07 -28.20
N THR A 997 3.67 2.93 -27.57
CA THR A 997 3.45 3.30 -26.17
C THR A 997 3.36 2.02 -25.34
N ARG A 998 4.30 1.87 -24.41
CA ARG A 998 4.29 0.78 -23.45
C ARG A 998 4.11 1.29 -22.03
N VAL A 999 3.05 0.85 -21.38
CA VAL A 999 2.68 1.27 -20.02
C VAL A 999 2.75 0.05 -19.11
N ASP A 1000 3.84 -0.09 -18.36
CA ASP A 1000 3.98 -1.05 -17.27
C ASP A 1000 3.69 -0.38 -15.90
N GLY A 1001 3.83 0.96 -15.83
CA GLY A 1001 3.50 1.80 -14.66
C GLY A 1001 2.10 2.44 -14.73
N LEU A 1002 2.01 3.74 -14.39
CA LEU A 1002 0.73 4.47 -14.29
C LEU A 1002 0.64 5.66 -15.25
N ILE A 1003 -0.48 5.79 -15.98
CA ILE A 1003 -0.95 7.05 -16.57
C ILE A 1003 -2.28 7.42 -15.89
N ALA A 1004 -2.29 8.48 -15.10
CA ALA A 1004 -3.47 8.91 -14.34
C ALA A 1004 -3.83 10.37 -14.59
N ALA A 1005 -5.14 10.64 -14.67
CA ALA A 1005 -5.70 11.98 -14.56
C ALA A 1005 -6.97 11.92 -13.70
N ASP A 1006 -6.84 11.40 -12.48
CA ASP A 1006 -7.98 11.19 -11.59
C ASP A 1006 -8.45 12.49 -10.92
N GLY A 1007 -9.71 12.53 -10.52
CA GLY A 1007 -10.22 13.57 -9.64
C GLY A 1007 -9.53 13.52 -8.28
N GLY A 1008 -9.33 14.68 -7.64
CA GLY A 1008 -8.71 14.74 -6.33
C GLY A 1008 -9.48 13.93 -5.29
N ILE A 1009 -8.76 13.21 -4.44
CA ILE A 1009 -9.32 12.38 -3.37
C ILE A 1009 -9.65 13.27 -2.16
N GLY A 1010 -10.83 13.13 -1.56
CA GLY A 1010 -11.22 13.93 -0.39
C GLY A 1010 -12.63 13.63 0.12
N TYR A 1011 -12.96 14.13 1.31
CA TYR A 1011 -14.09 13.62 2.11
C TYR A 1011 -15.45 13.68 1.45
N THR A 1012 -15.77 14.79 0.78
CA THR A 1012 -17.08 15.03 0.17
C THR A 1012 -16.92 15.81 -1.13
N HIS A 1013 -17.84 15.62 -2.07
CA HIS A 1013 -17.98 16.50 -3.25
C HIS A 1013 -16.69 16.54 -4.06
N THR A 1014 -16.24 15.37 -4.46
CA THR A 1014 -14.95 15.22 -5.12
C THR A 1014 -14.98 15.68 -6.58
N GLY A 1015 -13.80 16.05 -7.08
CA GLY A 1015 -13.58 16.41 -8.46
C GLY A 1015 -13.78 15.24 -9.42
N ALA A 1016 -14.18 15.56 -10.64
CA ALA A 1016 -14.29 14.59 -11.72
C ALA A 1016 -12.89 14.17 -12.20
N GLY A 1017 -12.78 12.98 -12.77
CA GLY A 1017 -11.62 12.61 -13.58
C GLY A 1017 -11.41 13.59 -14.74
N GLY A 1018 -10.19 13.67 -15.23
CA GLY A 1018 -9.76 14.54 -16.33
C GLY A 1018 -9.70 13.82 -17.67
N SER A 1019 -8.79 14.24 -18.55
CA SER A 1019 -8.62 13.68 -19.90
C SER A 1019 -7.31 12.92 -20.07
N ILE A 1020 -7.39 11.76 -20.70
CA ILE A 1020 -6.25 11.07 -21.30
C ILE A 1020 -6.54 10.89 -22.80
N ASN A 1021 -5.71 11.46 -23.65
CA ASN A 1021 -5.81 11.31 -25.10
C ASN A 1021 -4.48 10.84 -25.67
N ILE A 1022 -4.44 9.61 -26.17
CA ILE A 1022 -3.25 8.95 -26.66
C ILE A 1022 -3.45 8.61 -28.13
N GLN A 1023 -2.69 9.26 -29.01
CA GLN A 1023 -2.47 8.77 -30.36
C GLN A 1023 -1.13 8.05 -30.37
N THR A 1024 -1.10 6.76 -30.73
CA THR A 1024 0.13 5.95 -30.71
C THR A 1024 0.22 5.00 -31.89
N GLY A 1025 1.40 4.50 -32.23
CA GLY A 1025 1.58 3.44 -33.22
C GLY A 1025 0.98 2.13 -32.73
N THR A 1026 1.44 1.64 -31.58
CA THR A 1026 0.97 0.42 -30.90
C THR A 1026 0.87 0.66 -29.40
N LEU A 1027 -0.02 -0.06 -28.71
CA LEU A 1027 -0.14 -0.04 -27.25
C LEU A 1027 0.23 -1.40 -26.66
N ARG A 1028 1.15 -1.41 -25.68
CA ARG A 1028 1.59 -2.61 -24.95
C ARG A 1028 1.74 -2.34 -23.45
N GLY A 1029 1.90 -3.40 -22.66
CA GLY A 1029 2.18 -3.33 -21.22
C GLY A 1029 1.04 -3.83 -20.35
N GLU A 1030 1.29 -3.86 -19.04
CA GLU A 1030 0.37 -4.40 -18.00
C GLU A 1030 -0.06 -3.35 -16.97
N GLY A 1031 0.39 -2.11 -17.15
CA GLY A 1031 0.13 -0.99 -16.26
C GLY A 1031 -1.30 -0.47 -16.32
N ILE A 1032 -1.52 0.69 -15.72
CA ILE A 1032 -2.86 1.27 -15.55
C ILE A 1032 -2.97 2.59 -16.30
N ILE A 1033 -4.03 2.74 -17.10
CA ILE A 1033 -4.43 4.00 -17.73
C ILE A 1033 -5.79 4.39 -17.15
N GLN A 1034 -5.86 5.48 -16.38
CA GLN A 1034 -7.08 5.79 -15.62
C GLN A 1034 -7.46 7.28 -15.51
N THR A 1035 -8.78 7.50 -15.49
CA THR A 1035 -9.42 8.80 -15.22
C THR A 1035 -10.61 8.60 -14.28
N LEU A 1036 -10.33 8.19 -13.04
CA LEU A 1036 -11.32 7.92 -12.01
C LEU A 1036 -11.89 9.23 -11.43
N GLY A 1037 -13.17 9.22 -11.09
CA GLY A 1037 -13.74 10.25 -10.23
C GLY A 1037 -13.20 10.14 -8.81
N GLY A 1038 -13.00 11.28 -8.14
CA GLY A 1038 -12.46 11.26 -6.78
C GLY A 1038 -13.37 10.51 -5.79
N ASP A 1039 -12.78 9.85 -4.80
CA ASP A 1039 -13.51 9.05 -3.81
C ASP A 1039 -14.05 9.90 -2.66
N GLY A 1040 -15.37 9.82 -2.39
CA GLY A 1040 -16.01 10.45 -1.23
C GLY A 1040 -16.15 9.45 -0.08
N THR A 1041 -15.27 9.52 0.92
CA THR A 1041 -15.01 8.44 1.88
C THR A 1041 -15.82 8.46 3.19
N GLN A 1042 -16.88 9.27 3.34
CA GLN A 1042 -17.66 9.31 4.61
C GLN A 1042 -18.84 8.32 4.68
N SER A 1043 -19.06 7.74 5.86
CA SER A 1043 -20.24 6.97 6.24
C SER A 1043 -21.38 7.89 6.74
N GLY A 1044 -22.63 7.62 6.33
CA GLY A 1044 -23.84 8.14 6.99
C GLY A 1044 -24.59 9.34 6.38
N GLN A 1045 -24.12 9.99 5.32
CA GLN A 1045 -24.87 11.03 4.58
C GLN A 1045 -24.75 10.81 3.05
N ALA A 1046 -25.75 11.24 2.27
CA ALA A 1046 -25.66 11.22 0.81
C ALA A 1046 -24.60 12.22 0.38
N GLN A 1047 -23.41 11.79 -0.05
CA GLN A 1047 -22.32 12.69 -0.43
C GLN A 1047 -21.93 12.51 -1.89
N GLY A 1048 -21.91 13.62 -2.60
CA GLY A 1048 -21.62 13.64 -4.02
C GLY A 1048 -20.19 13.20 -4.31
N SER A 1049 -20.00 12.17 -5.13
CA SER A 1049 -18.68 11.82 -5.66
C SER A 1049 -18.55 12.26 -7.11
N GLY A 1050 -17.32 12.60 -7.48
CA GLY A 1050 -16.95 13.03 -8.81
C GLY A 1050 -17.14 11.90 -9.82
N ALA A 1051 -17.46 12.28 -11.05
CA ALA A 1051 -17.61 11.35 -12.14
C ALA A 1051 -16.26 10.89 -12.71
N GLY A 1052 -16.27 9.78 -13.44
CA GLY A 1052 -15.15 9.38 -14.28
C GLY A 1052 -14.88 10.42 -15.38
N GLY A 1053 -13.64 10.45 -15.85
CA GLY A 1053 -13.15 11.34 -16.90
C GLY A 1053 -13.31 10.77 -18.30
N ARG A 1054 -12.41 11.11 -19.22
CA ARG A 1054 -12.46 10.63 -20.61
C ARG A 1054 -11.11 10.12 -21.05
N ILE A 1055 -11.11 8.92 -21.62
CA ILE A 1055 -9.94 8.29 -22.22
C ILE A 1055 -10.22 8.09 -23.71
N ALA A 1056 -9.29 8.51 -24.57
CA ALA A 1056 -9.27 8.09 -25.97
C ALA A 1056 -7.89 7.53 -26.32
N ILE A 1057 -7.86 6.37 -26.97
CA ILE A 1057 -6.65 5.75 -27.48
C ILE A 1057 -6.85 5.41 -28.94
N VAL A 1058 -6.06 6.02 -29.82
CA VAL A 1058 -6.10 5.79 -31.27
C VAL A 1058 -4.79 5.15 -31.70
N LEU A 1059 -4.88 3.94 -32.27
CA LEU A 1059 -3.74 3.22 -32.82
C LEU A 1059 -3.56 3.58 -34.30
N SER A 1060 -2.33 3.88 -34.70
CA SER A 1060 -1.99 4.31 -36.06
C SER A 1060 -1.05 3.35 -36.79
N GLY A 1061 -0.45 2.39 -36.07
CA GLY A 1061 0.46 1.40 -36.62
C GLY A 1061 -0.26 0.39 -37.51
N PRO A 1062 0.27 0.01 -38.69
CA PRO A 1062 -0.41 -0.93 -39.59
C PRO A 1062 -0.82 -2.24 -38.90
N GLY A 1063 -2.12 -2.55 -38.90
CA GLY A 1063 -2.66 -3.76 -38.29
C GLY A 1063 -2.70 -3.77 -36.76
N ALA A 1064 -2.32 -2.67 -36.09
CA ALA A 1064 -2.32 -2.58 -34.64
C ALA A 1064 -3.72 -2.69 -34.03
N ASP A 1065 -3.82 -3.47 -32.96
CA ASP A 1065 -4.98 -3.57 -32.09
C ASP A 1065 -4.56 -3.55 -30.60
N TYR A 1066 -5.51 -3.80 -29.70
CA TYR A 1066 -5.31 -3.72 -28.25
C TYR A 1066 -4.91 -5.05 -27.61
N SER A 1067 -4.70 -6.14 -28.36
CA SER A 1067 -4.47 -7.47 -27.77
C SER A 1067 -3.13 -7.59 -27.03
N SER A 1068 -2.19 -6.68 -27.30
CA SER A 1068 -0.87 -6.64 -26.66
C SER A 1068 -0.82 -5.79 -25.38
N PHE A 1069 -1.92 -5.13 -25.02
CA PHE A 1069 -2.06 -4.43 -23.73
C PHE A 1069 -2.89 -5.30 -22.78
N LEU A 1070 -2.24 -5.83 -21.73
CA LEU A 1070 -2.88 -6.67 -20.72
C LEU A 1070 -3.28 -5.89 -19.47
N GLY A 1071 -2.92 -4.61 -19.41
CA GLY A 1071 -3.22 -3.71 -18.31
C GLY A 1071 -4.68 -3.26 -18.25
N ALA A 1072 -4.98 -2.39 -17.28
CA ALA A 1072 -6.33 -1.88 -17.08
C ALA A 1072 -6.52 -0.48 -17.68
N ILE A 1073 -7.62 -0.31 -18.43
CA ILE A 1073 -8.11 1.00 -18.88
C ILE A 1073 -9.40 1.32 -18.14
N GLN A 1074 -9.39 2.34 -17.28
CA GLN A 1074 -10.47 2.57 -16.33
C GLN A 1074 -10.93 4.03 -16.29
N SER A 1075 -12.23 4.26 -16.35
CA SER A 1075 -12.80 5.60 -16.20
C SER A 1075 -14.06 5.56 -15.33
N TYR A 1076 -13.96 4.94 -14.15
CA TYR A 1076 -15.10 4.78 -13.26
C TYR A 1076 -15.45 6.07 -12.52
N GLY A 1077 -16.72 6.21 -12.13
CA GLY A 1077 -17.09 7.23 -11.18
C GLY A 1077 -16.53 6.94 -9.78
N GLY A 1078 -16.34 8.00 -9.00
CA GLY A 1078 -16.03 7.88 -7.58
C GLY A 1078 -17.11 7.04 -6.88
N PRO A 1079 -16.75 6.14 -5.96
CA PRO A 1079 -17.74 5.36 -5.23
C PRO A 1079 -18.68 6.31 -4.45
N GLY A 1080 -19.93 5.89 -4.29
CA GLY A 1080 -20.92 6.63 -3.49
C GLY A 1080 -20.97 6.07 -2.08
N GLY A 1081 -21.13 6.94 -1.07
CA GLY A 1081 -21.45 6.54 0.31
C GLY A 1081 -22.89 6.03 0.47
N TYR A 1082 -23.32 5.82 1.73
CA TYR A 1082 -24.59 5.16 2.14
C TYR A 1082 -25.90 5.57 1.42
N ALA A 1083 -26.02 6.82 1.00
CA ALA A 1083 -27.20 7.34 0.29
C ALA A 1083 -26.86 8.06 -1.03
N SER A 1084 -25.58 8.05 -1.43
CA SER A 1084 -25.08 8.60 -2.68
C SER A 1084 -25.08 7.51 -3.75
N LYS A 1085 -25.48 7.89 -4.96
CA LYS A 1085 -25.54 6.96 -6.11
C LYS A 1085 -24.15 6.68 -6.68
N GLY A 1086 -23.13 7.41 -6.25
CA GLY A 1086 -21.81 7.47 -6.85
C GLY A 1086 -21.79 8.32 -8.13
N GLY A 1087 -20.62 8.77 -8.54
CA GLY A 1087 -20.42 9.44 -9.82
C GLY A 1087 -20.70 8.49 -10.98
N GLY A 1088 -21.15 9.03 -12.10
CA GLY A 1088 -21.26 8.37 -13.39
C GLY A 1088 -19.91 7.88 -13.88
N ALA A 1089 -19.90 6.74 -14.57
CA ALA A 1089 -18.73 6.33 -15.34
C ALA A 1089 -18.44 7.36 -16.44
N GLY A 1090 -17.16 7.55 -16.71
CA GLY A 1090 -16.67 8.27 -17.87
C GLY A 1090 -16.68 7.39 -19.13
N THR A 1091 -15.95 7.84 -20.15
CA THR A 1091 -15.94 7.18 -21.46
C THR A 1091 -14.53 6.73 -21.85
N VAL A 1092 -14.42 5.55 -22.46
CA VAL A 1092 -13.18 5.05 -23.07
C VAL A 1092 -13.40 4.85 -24.57
N TYR A 1093 -12.75 5.63 -25.42
CA TYR A 1093 -12.76 5.46 -26.87
C TYR A 1093 -11.52 4.70 -27.35
N LEU A 1094 -11.74 3.64 -28.13
CA LEU A 1094 -10.71 2.80 -28.70
C LEU A 1094 -10.88 2.71 -30.23
N GLU A 1095 -9.95 3.27 -30.99
CA GLU A 1095 -9.87 3.15 -32.45
C GLU A 1095 -8.64 2.35 -32.89
N LYS A 1096 -8.86 1.20 -33.54
CA LYS A 1096 -7.78 0.39 -34.11
C LYS A 1096 -7.26 1.05 -35.39
N ALA A 1097 -6.04 0.71 -35.79
CA ALA A 1097 -5.46 1.24 -37.02
C ALA A 1097 -6.20 0.81 -38.30
N THR A 1098 -6.95 -0.28 -38.25
CA THR A 1098 -7.78 -0.78 -39.37
C THR A 1098 -9.17 -0.15 -39.41
N ASP A 1099 -9.58 0.56 -38.36
CA ASP A 1099 -10.83 1.30 -38.35
C ASP A 1099 -10.71 2.53 -39.26
N LYS A 1100 -11.84 2.98 -39.82
CA LYS A 1100 -11.87 4.31 -40.44
C LYS A 1100 -11.80 5.36 -39.32
N PRO A 1101 -11.23 6.55 -39.57
CA PRO A 1101 -11.23 7.63 -38.59
C PRO A 1101 -12.63 7.83 -37.99
N ARG A 1102 -12.73 7.84 -36.66
CA ARG A 1102 -13.97 8.01 -35.87
C ARG A 1102 -14.88 6.76 -35.79
N LYS A 1103 -14.48 5.63 -36.40
CA LYS A 1103 -15.25 4.38 -36.42
C LYS A 1103 -14.88 3.43 -35.27
N GLY A 1104 -14.16 3.91 -34.28
CA GLY A 1104 -13.77 3.13 -33.10
C GLY A 1104 -14.96 2.79 -32.19
N THR A 1105 -14.63 2.25 -31.03
CA THR A 1105 -15.60 1.81 -30.02
C THR A 1105 -15.54 2.73 -28.79
N VAL A 1106 -16.67 3.33 -28.42
CA VAL A 1106 -16.87 3.99 -27.12
C VAL A 1106 -17.38 2.96 -26.13
N ILE A 1107 -16.61 2.72 -25.08
CA ILE A 1107 -16.94 1.83 -23.97
C ILE A 1107 -17.33 2.69 -22.78
N ILE A 1108 -18.46 2.35 -22.17
CA ILE A 1108 -18.88 2.86 -20.87
C ILE A 1108 -19.05 1.65 -19.96
N ASP A 1109 -18.23 1.60 -18.91
CA ASP A 1109 -18.15 0.45 -18.01
C ASP A 1109 -18.12 0.91 -16.55
N GLU A 1110 -18.91 0.25 -15.71
CA GLU A 1110 -19.03 0.53 -14.28
C GLU A 1110 -19.04 -0.78 -13.48
N LYS A 1111 -17.84 -1.22 -13.09
CA LYS A 1111 -17.63 -2.49 -12.37
C LYS A 1111 -17.91 -2.40 -10.86
N ARG A 1112 -18.12 -1.21 -10.29
CA ARG A 1112 -18.34 -1.02 -8.84
C ARG A 1112 -19.80 -1.19 -8.38
N GLY A 1113 -20.70 -1.63 -9.27
CA GLY A 1113 -21.93 -2.37 -8.88
C GLY A 1113 -23.20 -1.58 -8.52
N ASN A 1114 -23.38 -0.31 -8.92
CA ASN A 1114 -24.61 0.46 -8.64
C ASN A 1114 -25.28 1.02 -9.92
N LEU A 1115 -26.56 0.71 -10.13
CA LEU A 1115 -27.37 1.01 -11.35
C LEU A 1115 -27.79 2.49 -11.51
N LEU A 1116 -27.43 3.35 -10.58
CA LEU A 1116 -27.91 4.73 -10.50
C LEU A 1116 -26.87 5.80 -10.94
N ARG A 1117 -25.76 5.36 -11.54
CA ARG A 1117 -24.62 6.16 -12.02
C ARG A 1117 -24.80 6.53 -13.49
N VAL A 1118 -25.07 7.79 -13.79
CA VAL A 1118 -25.47 8.25 -15.14
C VAL A 1118 -24.29 8.86 -15.90
N THR A 1119 -24.13 8.44 -17.14
CA THR A 1119 -23.32 9.10 -18.17
C THR A 1119 -24.28 9.81 -19.12
N GLU A 1120 -24.15 11.14 -19.28
CA GLU A 1120 -25.02 11.92 -20.18
C GLU A 1120 -24.38 12.11 -21.55
N PHE A 1121 -25.15 11.83 -22.60
CA PHE A 1121 -24.68 11.99 -23.98
C PHE A 1121 -25.78 12.37 -24.99
N PRO A 1122 -25.54 13.19 -26.01
CA PRO A 1122 -24.31 13.95 -26.26
C PRO A 1122 -23.99 14.92 -25.12
N SER A 1123 -22.70 15.21 -24.95
CA SER A 1123 -22.29 16.12 -23.87
C SER A 1123 -22.86 17.52 -24.10
N ALA A 1124 -23.34 18.18 -23.05
CA ALA A 1124 -24.08 19.45 -23.19
C ALA A 1124 -23.19 20.59 -23.70
N GLU A 1125 -21.90 20.54 -23.36
CA GLU A 1125 -20.88 21.47 -23.83
C GLU A 1125 -19.67 20.72 -24.39
N GLY A 1126 -18.93 21.31 -25.33
CA GLY A 1126 -17.69 20.71 -25.86
C GLY A 1126 -17.85 19.42 -26.66
N PHE A 1127 -19.09 18.96 -26.93
CA PHE A 1127 -19.37 17.88 -27.87
C PHE A 1127 -19.01 18.31 -29.30
N THR A 1128 -18.28 17.46 -30.02
CA THR A 1128 -17.93 17.73 -31.42
C THR A 1128 -19.04 17.20 -32.32
N PRO A 1129 -19.68 18.04 -33.17
CA PRO A 1129 -20.76 17.59 -34.02
C PRO A 1129 -20.38 16.36 -34.85
N ARG A 1130 -21.26 15.37 -34.82
CA ARG A 1130 -21.13 14.09 -35.53
C ARG A 1130 -20.04 13.15 -35.03
N GLU A 1131 -19.28 13.48 -33.98
CA GLU A 1131 -18.07 12.72 -33.59
C GLU A 1131 -18.30 11.21 -33.43
N THR A 1132 -19.54 10.81 -33.14
CA THR A 1132 -20.00 9.44 -32.92
C THR A 1132 -20.85 8.84 -34.05
N ASP A 1133 -21.15 9.55 -35.13
CA ASP A 1133 -22.08 9.12 -36.20
C ASP A 1133 -21.77 7.73 -36.79
N ILE A 1134 -20.51 7.30 -36.66
CA ILE A 1134 -20.01 6.02 -37.15
C ILE A 1134 -19.28 5.21 -36.06
N ALA A 1135 -19.27 5.68 -34.81
CA ALA A 1135 -18.65 4.99 -33.67
C ALA A 1135 -19.61 3.98 -33.05
N THR A 1136 -19.08 2.89 -32.52
CA THR A 1136 -19.86 1.84 -31.83
C THR A 1136 -19.89 2.10 -30.33
N PHE A 1137 -21.06 2.14 -29.71
CA PHE A 1137 -21.21 2.23 -28.25
C PHE A 1137 -21.37 0.85 -27.62
N ARG A 1138 -20.60 0.57 -26.56
CA ARG A 1138 -20.64 -0.69 -25.81
C ARG A 1138 -20.87 -0.37 -24.33
N LEU A 1139 -22.05 -0.70 -23.81
CA LEU A 1139 -22.41 -0.49 -22.42
C LEU A 1139 -22.22 -1.79 -21.65
N ARG A 1140 -21.35 -1.76 -20.63
CA ARG A 1140 -20.95 -2.93 -19.84
C ARG A 1140 -21.33 -2.80 -18.37
N SER A 1141 -21.28 -3.91 -17.64
CA SER A 1141 -21.48 -3.95 -16.19
C SER A 1141 -22.77 -3.25 -15.72
N SER A 1142 -22.72 -2.31 -14.78
CA SER A 1142 -23.90 -1.60 -14.22
C SER A 1142 -24.11 -0.19 -14.78
N THR A 1143 -23.72 0.04 -16.04
CA THR A 1143 -23.73 1.37 -16.68
C THR A 1143 -25.14 1.91 -16.92
N ASN A 1144 -25.32 3.23 -16.85
CA ASN A 1144 -26.52 3.94 -17.29
C ASN A 1144 -26.17 5.11 -18.22
N LEU A 1145 -26.46 4.97 -19.53
CA LEU A 1145 -26.30 6.03 -20.52
C LEU A 1145 -27.63 6.75 -20.71
N ARG A 1146 -27.68 8.05 -20.42
CA ARG A 1146 -28.85 8.89 -20.60
C ARG A 1146 -28.69 9.85 -21.76
N LEU A 1147 -29.72 9.93 -22.61
CA LEU A 1147 -29.77 10.92 -23.68
C LEU A 1147 -30.13 12.32 -23.17
N THR A 1148 -29.42 13.33 -23.66
CA THR A 1148 -29.71 14.75 -23.40
C THR A 1148 -30.27 15.47 -24.62
N ASN A 1149 -30.15 14.88 -25.82
CA ASN A 1149 -30.68 15.36 -27.08
C ASN A 1149 -30.80 14.18 -28.08
N ASP A 1150 -31.44 14.43 -29.22
CA ASP A 1150 -31.39 13.51 -30.37
C ASP A 1150 -29.93 13.27 -30.76
N PHE A 1151 -29.61 11.99 -30.98
CA PHE A 1151 -28.22 11.54 -31.00
C PHE A 1151 -28.00 10.48 -32.07
N THR A 1152 -26.85 10.52 -32.75
CA THR A 1152 -26.49 9.53 -33.79
C THR A 1152 -25.26 8.73 -33.39
N VAL A 1153 -25.37 7.41 -33.49
CA VAL A 1153 -24.26 6.45 -33.31
C VAL A 1153 -24.09 5.62 -34.56
N GLY A 1154 -22.86 5.11 -34.80
CA GLY A 1154 -22.63 4.08 -35.80
C GLY A 1154 -23.37 2.79 -35.45
N ASP A 1155 -23.23 2.36 -34.19
CA ASP A 1155 -23.83 1.15 -33.67
C ASP A 1155 -23.91 1.19 -32.12
N ILE A 1156 -24.73 0.35 -31.48
CA ILE A 1156 -24.86 0.30 -30.01
C ILE A 1156 -25.20 -1.11 -29.49
N TRP A 1157 -24.54 -1.50 -28.39
CA TRP A 1157 -24.72 -2.81 -27.74
C TRP A 1157 -24.77 -2.68 -26.21
N LEU A 1158 -25.73 -3.40 -25.61
CA LEU A 1158 -25.94 -3.56 -24.17
C LEU A 1158 -25.43 -4.95 -23.74
N GLU A 1159 -24.19 -5.01 -23.27
CA GLU A 1159 -23.46 -6.26 -23.05
C GLU A 1159 -23.70 -6.88 -21.67
N SER A 1160 -24.57 -6.28 -20.86
CA SER A 1160 -24.90 -6.72 -19.51
C SER A 1160 -26.38 -6.52 -19.25
N SER A 1161 -27.00 -7.46 -18.52
CA SER A 1161 -28.39 -7.34 -18.06
C SER A 1161 -28.62 -6.19 -17.08
N LYS A 1162 -27.53 -5.62 -16.55
CA LYS A 1162 -27.51 -4.44 -15.68
C LYS A 1162 -27.22 -3.14 -16.44
N ALA A 1163 -26.89 -3.19 -17.73
CA ALA A 1163 -26.67 -1.99 -18.52
C ALA A 1163 -28.02 -1.34 -18.89
N VAL A 1164 -28.12 -0.02 -18.73
CA VAL A 1164 -29.32 0.76 -19.01
C VAL A 1164 -29.04 1.79 -20.10
N LEU A 1165 -29.88 1.80 -21.14
CA LEU A 1165 -30.03 2.89 -22.09
C LEU A 1165 -31.29 3.68 -21.74
N ASP A 1166 -31.11 4.88 -21.21
CA ASP A 1166 -32.17 5.82 -20.87
C ASP A 1166 -32.35 6.81 -22.03
N LEU A 1167 -33.42 6.63 -22.82
CA LEU A 1167 -33.68 7.48 -23.98
C LEU A 1167 -34.17 8.88 -23.61
N ASN A 1168 -34.65 9.08 -22.38
CA ASN A 1168 -35.08 10.38 -21.86
C ASN A 1168 -36.00 11.21 -22.80
N SER A 1169 -36.88 10.53 -23.55
CA SER A 1169 -37.79 11.11 -24.56
C SER A 1169 -37.14 11.62 -25.86
N TYR A 1170 -35.85 11.32 -26.08
CA TYR A 1170 -35.13 11.64 -27.32
C TYR A 1170 -35.09 10.47 -28.29
N THR A 1171 -34.65 10.77 -29.51
CA THR A 1171 -34.43 9.78 -30.57
C THR A 1171 -32.96 9.41 -30.67
N LEU A 1172 -32.67 8.12 -30.53
CA LEU A 1172 -31.38 7.54 -30.91
C LEU A 1172 -31.43 7.10 -32.38
N HIS A 1173 -30.63 7.72 -33.24
CA HIS A 1173 -30.38 7.29 -34.60
C HIS A 1173 -29.20 6.31 -34.63
N VAL A 1174 -29.43 5.09 -35.11
CA VAL A 1174 -28.41 4.05 -35.19
C VAL A 1174 -28.08 3.79 -36.66
N ASN A 1175 -26.85 4.13 -37.06
CA ASN A 1175 -26.37 4.07 -38.42
C ASN A 1175 -25.92 2.66 -38.85
N THR A 1176 -26.70 1.64 -38.48
CA THR A 1176 -26.55 0.27 -38.97
C THR A 1176 -27.92 -0.38 -39.19
N SER A 1177 -27.92 -1.58 -39.80
CA SER A 1177 -29.13 -2.40 -39.91
C SER A 1177 -29.59 -2.84 -38.53
N CYS A 1178 -30.90 -2.88 -38.31
CA CYS A 1178 -31.50 -3.28 -37.04
C CYS A 1178 -31.02 -4.67 -36.58
N HIS A 1179 -30.61 -4.77 -35.32
CA HIS A 1179 -30.32 -6.02 -34.61
C HIS A 1179 -30.81 -5.96 -33.16
N GLU A 1180 -30.76 -7.08 -32.45
CA GLU A 1180 -31.04 -7.09 -31.00
C GLU A 1180 -29.94 -6.34 -30.25
N LEU A 1181 -30.33 -5.44 -29.34
CA LEU A 1181 -29.41 -4.59 -28.58
C LEU A 1181 -28.59 -5.35 -27.53
N GLY A 1182 -28.91 -6.60 -27.23
CA GLY A 1182 -28.27 -7.40 -26.17
C GLY A 1182 -29.18 -7.58 -24.94
N SER A 1183 -28.57 -7.88 -23.79
CA SER A 1183 -29.31 -8.31 -22.58
C SER A 1183 -29.75 -7.17 -21.65
N GLY A 1184 -29.32 -5.94 -21.92
CA GLY A 1184 -29.61 -4.77 -21.09
C GLY A 1184 -31.02 -4.20 -21.22
N ILE A 1185 -31.28 -3.11 -20.51
CA ILE A 1185 -32.59 -2.50 -20.35
C ILE A 1185 -32.64 -1.19 -21.14
N VAL A 1186 -33.63 -1.04 -22.02
CA VAL A 1186 -34.00 0.26 -22.60
C VAL A 1186 -35.13 0.85 -21.76
N SER A 1187 -34.99 2.10 -21.33
CA SER A 1187 -35.95 2.78 -20.45
C SER A 1187 -36.38 4.15 -21.01
N ASN A 1188 -37.52 4.65 -20.51
CA ASN A 1188 -38.20 5.90 -20.89
C ASN A 1188 -38.80 5.93 -22.32
N TRP A 1189 -39.74 6.84 -22.57
CA TRP A 1189 -40.61 6.90 -23.76
C TRP A 1189 -39.94 7.64 -24.95
N GLY A 1190 -38.70 7.28 -25.30
CA GLY A 1190 -38.00 7.76 -26.50
C GLY A 1190 -38.10 6.80 -27.68
N ASN A 1191 -37.45 7.12 -28.81
CA ASN A 1191 -37.43 6.28 -30.01
C ASN A 1191 -36.02 5.82 -30.36
N ILE A 1192 -35.88 4.59 -30.86
CA ILE A 1192 -34.66 4.14 -31.54
C ILE A 1192 -35.02 3.99 -33.01
N THR A 1193 -34.31 4.72 -33.87
CA THR A 1193 -34.47 4.64 -35.33
C THR A 1193 -33.21 4.06 -35.95
N TRP A 1194 -33.38 3.00 -36.74
CA TRP A 1194 -32.28 2.32 -37.41
C TRP A 1194 -32.21 2.79 -38.86
N LEU A 1195 -31.01 2.80 -39.46
CA LEU A 1195 -30.89 2.97 -40.90
C LEU A 1195 -31.62 1.83 -41.62
N CYS A 1196 -32.64 2.17 -42.43
CA CYS A 1196 -33.28 1.21 -43.32
C CYS A 1196 -32.33 0.85 -44.48
N PRO A 1197 -32.09 -0.43 -44.78
CA PRO A 1197 -31.37 -0.81 -45.98
C PRO A 1197 -32.21 -0.40 -47.21
N GLY A 1198 -31.81 0.67 -47.90
CA GLY A 1198 -32.43 1.11 -49.15
C GLY A 1198 -32.51 2.62 -49.42
N THR A 1199 -32.23 3.50 -48.45
CA THR A 1199 -32.37 4.95 -48.67
C THR A 1199 -31.07 5.57 -49.18
N VAL A 1200 -31.01 5.85 -50.48
CA VAL A 1200 -29.98 6.72 -51.10
C VAL A 1200 -30.30 8.18 -50.72
N LEU A 1201 -29.44 8.83 -49.95
CA LEU A 1201 -29.42 10.29 -49.81
C LEU A 1201 -28.59 10.87 -50.95
N ILE A 1202 -29.26 11.34 -52.02
CA ILE A 1202 -28.65 12.20 -53.04
C ILE A 1202 -28.67 13.62 -52.47
N PHE A 1203 -27.49 14.21 -52.21
CA PHE A 1203 -27.36 15.64 -51.94
C PHE A 1203 -27.44 16.40 -53.27
N GLN A 1204 -28.34 17.39 -53.36
CA GLN A 1204 -28.28 18.47 -54.35
C GLN A 1204 -27.66 19.71 -53.71
#